data_AF-A0A6G0V3D8-F1
#
_entry.id   AF-A0A6G0V3D8-F1
#
_cell.length_a   1.000
_cell.length_b   1.000
_cell.length_c   1.000
_cell.angle_alpha   90.00
_cell.angle_beta   90.00
_cell.angle_gamma   90.00
#
_symmetry.space_group_name_H-M   'P 1'
#
loop_
_entity.id
_entity.type
_entity.pdbx_description
1 polymer ?
#
loop_
_entity_poly.entity_id
_entity_poly.type
_entity_poly.pdbx_seq_one_letter_code
_entity_poly.pdbx_strand_id
1 'polypeptide(L)'
;MSPPSDCGPLLEKTAATAAVGSSVHSAGFLTVVYTWLGLIFAGTFSKTKYLNAFSVIQNYKELTHAKASKLTCIDYFRVVAILWVMVNHTGSEGRIDILERLPSAKVFKDNVHNHPFFGPIFGNSALGVEIFLVLSGLLAARSWSRIGSQKDGFTASYVELILRRAMRLLPSLGVFIYLAQSNFSAQYMPRFYNTMISTCGWKGFASHLTFTGNWQSSPTCLGYLWYLGLDFQLYALAPFLIFFLMHNTKFGVFLISSLVISSSILRASVCRFYNICNNSDVDIPFISYPNQTEADLERIYRGLWDIYSRPCTKCGPFFIGIIAGFISTKFSEPPKIPSRLVKLFNISSIFGIIFCIFGILPEYWYPDAGNTTYNTFYTATFRSIFAACISWLIIYGIYWYKAQFSLLFNVLAQLTFQAYLLHMPVVYLFNHVNFLQTATGPWEVLIVLPGVAVISYVGALIMYLLVEAPMAKPEWHRLVGGSETTPHSWPWTVELMYQRRHHCGGALINEEFILTAAHCFARSKRPESYKVFIGGHELFTGQIYDIKEIYIHPLHHTVKPSSYDMAILRIFPEIDFQNLTTASPICLPSMIPPMNKMCVVTGWGRLAENGSRSNSLREIHVPLISPVVCNDVNHYNGRIHHFSMFCAGFSDGRMDACQGDSGGPLFCQNEIRGVWEVQGLVSWGIGCAKAGFPGVYTKVINLVPWITSTMHISKLKDRSG
;
A
#
# COMPACT_ATOMS: atom_id res chain seq x y z
N MET A 1 45.77 -51.99 54.67
CA MET A 1 44.91 -50.78 54.63
C MET A 1 45.36 -49.97 53.43
N SER A 2 44.69 -50.17 52.31
CA SER A 2 45.04 -49.64 51.00
C SER A 2 44.07 -48.50 50.68
N PRO A 3 44.53 -47.32 50.24
CA PRO A 3 43.63 -46.29 49.75
C PRO A 3 43.23 -46.60 48.30
N PRO A 4 41.98 -46.34 47.88
CA PRO A 4 41.61 -46.44 46.48
C PRO A 4 41.93 -45.13 45.73
N SER A 5 42.36 -45.38 44.50
CA SER A 5 42.39 -44.54 43.31
C SER A 5 41.14 -43.67 43.10
N ASP A 6 41.30 -42.49 42.50
CA ASP A 6 40.63 -42.12 41.23
C ASP A 6 41.02 -40.72 40.74
N CYS A 7 41.56 -40.65 39.52
CA CYS A 7 41.67 -39.42 38.72
C CYS A 7 41.56 -39.80 37.22
N GLY A 8 40.47 -39.40 36.58
CA GLY A 8 40.19 -39.49 35.14
C GLY A 8 38.90 -38.72 34.79
N PRO A 9 38.78 -38.07 33.62
CA PRO A 9 37.97 -36.87 33.44
C PRO A 9 36.48 -37.12 33.12
N LEU A 10 35.62 -36.24 33.66
CA LEU A 10 34.20 -36.09 33.31
C LEU A 10 34.05 -35.43 31.93
N LEU A 11 33.81 -36.26 30.91
CA LEU A 11 33.08 -35.90 29.69
C LEU A 11 31.86 -36.82 29.59
N GLU A 12 30.80 -36.31 28.98
CA GLU A 12 29.47 -36.93 28.78
C GLU A 12 28.49 -36.84 29.96
N LYS A 13 27.85 -35.68 30.12
CA LYS A 13 26.47 -35.58 30.66
C LYS A 13 25.78 -34.25 30.33
N THR A 14 25.78 -33.84 29.05
CA THR A 14 24.96 -32.70 28.57
C THR A 14 24.31 -32.90 27.20
N ALA A 15 24.38 -34.10 26.60
CA ALA A 15 23.77 -34.37 25.28
C ALA A 15 22.35 -34.99 25.35
N ALA A 16 21.90 -35.49 26.50
CA ALA A 16 20.68 -36.32 26.58
C ALA A 16 19.37 -35.53 26.85
N THR A 17 19.44 -34.29 27.36
CA THR A 17 18.23 -33.47 27.64
C THR A 17 17.81 -32.57 26.47
N ALA A 18 18.64 -32.42 25.44
CA ALA A 18 18.28 -31.67 24.22
C ALA A 18 17.51 -32.51 23.19
N ALA A 19 17.61 -33.85 23.24
CA ALA A 19 16.98 -34.72 22.25
C ALA A 19 15.46 -34.85 22.43
N VAL A 20 14.96 -34.83 23.67
CA VAL A 20 13.53 -35.06 23.98
C VAL A 20 12.65 -33.82 23.72
N GLY A 21 13.21 -32.61 23.76
CA GLY A 21 12.50 -31.37 23.39
C GLY A 21 12.45 -31.07 21.88
N SER A 22 13.29 -31.75 21.09
CA SER A 22 13.42 -31.50 19.64
C SER A 22 12.35 -32.18 18.78
N SER A 23 11.80 -33.32 19.23
CA SER A 23 10.82 -34.11 18.48
C SER A 23 9.39 -33.55 18.56
N VAL A 24 9.03 -32.91 19.69
CA VAL A 24 7.70 -32.31 19.90
C VAL A 24 7.55 -31.00 19.11
N HIS A 25 8.61 -30.19 19.01
CA HIS A 25 8.61 -28.97 18.20
C HIS A 25 8.64 -29.25 16.69
N SER A 26 9.30 -30.33 16.23
CA SER A 26 9.31 -30.67 14.80
C SER A 26 7.96 -31.20 14.31
N ALA A 27 7.23 -31.97 15.13
CA ALA A 27 5.92 -32.50 14.76
C ALA A 27 4.85 -31.38 14.61
N GLY A 28 4.88 -30.39 15.50
CA GLY A 28 4.02 -29.20 15.41
C GLY A 28 4.34 -28.32 14.20
N PHE A 29 5.63 -28.12 13.89
CA PHE A 29 6.10 -27.38 12.71
C PHE A 29 5.56 -27.98 11.41
N LEU A 30 5.76 -29.28 11.21
CA LEU A 30 5.30 -29.98 10.01
C LEU A 30 3.77 -29.92 9.91
N THR A 31 3.04 -30.05 11.01
CA THR A 31 1.57 -30.01 11.02
C THR A 31 1.03 -28.65 10.57
N VAL A 32 1.57 -27.54 11.08
CA VAL A 32 1.13 -26.18 10.71
C VAL A 32 1.46 -25.89 9.24
N VAL A 33 2.68 -26.24 8.80
CA VAL A 33 3.12 -26.04 7.41
C VAL A 33 2.27 -26.88 6.46
N TYR A 34 2.04 -28.17 6.75
CA TYR A 34 1.20 -29.03 5.91
C TYR A 34 -0.25 -28.57 5.89
N THR A 35 -0.78 -28.07 7.00
CA THR A 35 -2.15 -27.51 7.04
C THR A 35 -2.25 -26.27 6.16
N TRP A 36 -1.28 -25.36 6.25
CA TRP A 36 -1.23 -24.15 5.43
C TRP A 36 -1.08 -24.48 3.94
N LEU A 37 -0.16 -25.38 3.58
CA LEU A 37 0.00 -25.86 2.22
C LEU A 37 -1.25 -26.60 1.71
N GLY A 38 -1.94 -27.32 2.59
CA GLY A 38 -3.24 -27.94 2.31
C GLY A 38 -4.30 -26.91 1.95
N LEU A 39 -4.37 -25.78 2.67
CA LEU A 39 -5.28 -24.66 2.37
C LEU A 39 -4.94 -23.99 1.04
N ILE A 40 -3.65 -23.78 0.74
CA ILE A 40 -3.19 -23.25 -0.55
C ILE A 40 -3.55 -24.20 -1.69
N PHE A 41 -3.29 -25.49 -1.51
CA PHE A 41 -3.64 -26.51 -2.49
C PHE A 41 -5.16 -26.54 -2.73
N ALA A 42 -5.94 -26.61 -1.65
CA ALA A 42 -7.39 -26.57 -1.71
C ALA A 42 -7.88 -25.30 -2.41
N GLY A 43 -7.39 -24.12 -2.05
CA GLY A 43 -7.79 -22.85 -2.67
C GLY A 43 -7.35 -22.69 -4.12
N THR A 44 -6.23 -23.28 -4.51
CA THR A 44 -5.74 -23.22 -5.90
C THR A 44 -6.60 -24.04 -6.85
N PHE A 45 -7.08 -25.21 -6.41
CA PHE A 45 -7.89 -26.11 -7.25
C PHE A 45 -9.40 -26.00 -6.99
N SER A 46 -9.81 -25.29 -5.93
CA SER A 46 -11.22 -25.07 -5.61
C SER A 46 -11.86 -24.02 -6.52
N LYS A 47 -13.14 -24.21 -6.82
CA LYS A 47 -14.00 -23.23 -7.51
C LYS A 47 -14.74 -22.32 -6.53
N THR A 48 -14.58 -22.52 -5.22
CA THR A 48 -15.33 -21.82 -4.18
C THR A 48 -14.71 -20.47 -3.86
N LYS A 49 -15.51 -19.39 -3.90
CA LYS A 49 -15.03 -18.01 -3.72
C LYS A 49 -14.29 -17.77 -2.39
N TYR A 50 -14.68 -18.45 -1.31
CA TYR A 50 -14.07 -18.29 0.02
C TYR A 50 -12.59 -18.69 0.09
N LEU A 51 -12.13 -19.55 -0.82
CA LEU A 51 -10.72 -19.99 -0.87
C LEU A 51 -9.89 -19.25 -1.91
N ASN A 52 -10.47 -18.27 -2.63
CA ASN A 52 -9.77 -17.53 -3.68
C ASN A 52 -8.53 -16.77 -3.16
N ALA A 53 -8.55 -16.34 -1.90
CA ALA A 53 -7.39 -15.71 -1.27
C ALA A 53 -6.17 -16.65 -1.23
N PHE A 54 -6.39 -17.96 -1.05
CA PHE A 54 -5.36 -18.98 -0.99
C PHE A 54 -4.95 -19.53 -2.37
N SER A 55 -5.59 -19.08 -3.46
CA SER A 55 -5.30 -19.56 -4.82
C SER A 55 -4.01 -18.95 -5.38
N VAL A 56 -3.00 -19.78 -5.62
CA VAL A 56 -1.73 -19.35 -6.24
C VAL A 56 -1.96 -18.78 -7.63
N ILE A 57 -2.84 -19.41 -8.41
CA ILE A 57 -3.17 -18.96 -9.78
C ILE A 57 -3.79 -17.57 -9.76
N GLN A 58 -4.73 -17.33 -8.85
CA GLN A 58 -5.39 -16.03 -8.72
C GLN A 58 -4.40 -14.96 -8.23
N ASN A 59 -3.58 -15.29 -7.22
CA ASN A 59 -2.58 -14.37 -6.67
C ASN A 59 -1.51 -14.02 -7.72
N TYR A 60 -1.09 -14.97 -8.56
CA TYR A 60 -0.19 -14.71 -9.68
C TYR A 60 -0.83 -13.82 -10.75
N LYS A 61 -2.09 -14.06 -11.11
CA LYS A 61 -2.84 -13.20 -12.05
C LYS A 61 -2.97 -11.78 -11.54
N GLU A 62 -3.19 -11.60 -10.25
CA GLU A 62 -3.26 -10.26 -9.63
C GLU A 62 -1.91 -9.56 -9.59
N LEU A 63 -0.84 -10.28 -9.28
CA LEU A 63 0.53 -9.75 -9.29
C LEU A 63 0.94 -9.27 -10.68
N THR A 64 0.59 -10.06 -11.71
CA THR A 64 0.90 -9.79 -13.12
C THR A 64 -0.09 -8.86 -13.81
N HIS A 65 -1.13 -8.40 -13.13
CA HIS A 65 -2.07 -7.46 -13.72
C HIS A 65 -1.45 -6.07 -13.82
N ALA A 66 -1.38 -5.52 -15.03
CA ALA A 66 -0.82 -4.19 -15.27
C ALA A 66 -1.62 -3.13 -14.46
N LYS A 67 -0.91 -2.35 -13.64
CA LYS A 67 -1.44 -1.20 -12.91
C LYS A 67 -0.96 0.08 -13.59
N ALA A 68 -1.81 0.69 -14.42
CA ALA A 68 -1.49 1.98 -15.02
C ALA A 68 -1.90 3.11 -14.06
N SER A 69 -0.93 3.75 -13.42
CA SER A 69 -1.18 4.90 -12.54
C SER A 69 -0.10 5.95 -12.71
N LYS A 70 -0.41 7.23 -12.41
CA LYS A 70 0.62 8.27 -12.25
C LYS A 70 1.65 7.91 -11.16
N LEU A 71 1.30 7.00 -10.24
CA LEU A 71 2.16 6.53 -9.16
C LEU A 71 3.13 5.42 -9.57
N THR A 72 3.03 4.86 -10.79
CA THR A 72 3.92 3.78 -11.23
C THR A 72 5.39 4.25 -11.28
N CYS A 73 5.67 5.56 -11.34
CA CYS A 73 7.03 6.08 -11.18
C CYS A 73 7.67 5.74 -9.82
N ILE A 74 6.89 5.63 -8.74
CA ILE A 74 7.40 5.24 -7.41
C ILE A 74 7.99 3.83 -7.42
N ASP A 75 7.39 2.93 -8.21
CA ASP A 75 7.83 1.55 -8.33
C ASP A 75 9.25 1.46 -8.90
N TYR A 76 9.67 2.46 -9.70
CA TYR A 76 11.07 2.59 -10.13
C TYR A 76 12.04 2.82 -8.98
N PHE A 77 11.74 3.80 -8.14
CA PHE A 77 12.56 4.09 -6.98
C PHE A 77 12.63 2.91 -6.02
N ARG A 78 11.56 2.11 -5.88
CA ARG A 78 11.59 0.90 -5.04
C ARG A 78 12.56 -0.16 -5.57
N VAL A 79 12.51 -0.45 -6.87
CA VAL A 79 13.40 -1.45 -7.47
C VAL A 79 14.85 -0.99 -7.39
N VAL A 80 15.12 0.27 -7.71
CA VAL A 80 16.47 0.86 -7.57
C VAL A 80 16.95 0.78 -6.12
N ALA A 81 16.09 1.11 -5.14
CA ALA A 81 16.44 1.05 -3.73
C ALA A 81 16.83 -0.36 -3.26
N ILE A 82 16.04 -1.40 -3.57
CA ILE A 82 16.37 -2.76 -3.14
C ILE A 82 17.61 -3.31 -3.85
N LEU A 83 17.81 -2.99 -5.13
CA LEU A 83 19.02 -3.39 -5.84
C LEU A 83 20.25 -2.73 -5.22
N TRP A 84 20.15 -1.46 -4.83
CA TRP A 84 21.22 -0.78 -4.11
C TRP A 84 21.49 -1.45 -2.76
N VAL A 85 20.44 -1.76 -1.97
CA VAL A 85 20.57 -2.50 -0.71
C VAL A 85 21.29 -3.84 -0.90
N MET A 86 20.93 -4.61 -1.94
CA MET A 86 21.60 -5.87 -2.27
C MET A 86 23.07 -5.68 -2.67
N VAL A 87 23.36 -4.66 -3.48
CA VAL A 87 24.73 -4.28 -3.87
C VAL A 87 25.59 -4.01 -2.64
N ASN A 88 25.05 -3.22 -1.72
CA ASN A 88 25.75 -2.84 -0.50
C ASN A 88 25.97 -4.04 0.42
N HIS A 89 24.92 -4.75 0.82
CA HIS A 89 25.09 -5.88 1.74
C HIS A 89 25.94 -7.03 1.14
N THR A 90 26.03 -7.15 -0.18
CA THR A 90 26.97 -8.10 -0.80
C THR A 90 28.41 -7.58 -0.78
N GLY A 91 28.61 -6.27 -0.94
CA GLY A 91 29.93 -5.64 -1.08
C GLY A 91 30.58 -5.16 0.23
N SER A 92 29.81 -4.76 1.23
CA SER A 92 30.29 -4.17 2.49
C SER A 92 30.00 -5.05 3.70
N GLU A 93 28.72 -5.24 4.04
CA GLU A 93 28.31 -5.82 5.33
C GLU A 93 28.32 -7.35 5.38
N GLY A 94 27.97 -8.03 4.28
CA GLY A 94 27.95 -9.49 4.21
C GLY A 94 29.34 -10.09 4.10
N ARG A 95 30.34 -9.32 3.66
CA ARG A 95 31.67 -9.83 3.33
C ARG A 95 32.73 -9.40 4.33
N ILE A 96 32.78 -8.13 4.75
CA ILE A 96 33.82 -7.65 5.66
C ILE A 96 33.67 -8.30 7.05
N ASP A 97 32.45 -8.47 7.54
CA ASP A 97 32.25 -9.10 8.85
C ASP A 97 32.52 -10.61 8.85
N ILE A 98 32.10 -11.35 7.81
CA ILE A 98 32.40 -12.79 7.66
C ILE A 98 33.91 -13.02 7.53
N LEU A 99 34.62 -12.02 7.00
CA LEU A 99 36.04 -12.10 6.66
C LEU A 99 36.99 -11.51 7.71
N GLU A 100 36.59 -10.88 8.84
CA GLU A 100 37.54 -10.33 9.83
C GLU A 100 38.61 -11.32 10.35
N ARG A 101 38.53 -12.61 9.99
CA ARG A 101 39.52 -13.66 10.28
C ARG A 101 40.26 -14.24 9.05
N LEU A 102 40.00 -13.75 7.84
CA LEU A 102 40.72 -14.14 6.61
C LEU A 102 41.72 -13.04 6.19
N PRO A 103 42.95 -13.40 5.79
CA PRO A 103 43.96 -12.43 5.36
C PRO A 103 43.52 -11.52 4.21
N SER A 104 42.59 -11.99 3.36
CA SER A 104 42.04 -11.25 2.22
C SER A 104 41.07 -10.13 2.62
N ALA A 105 40.54 -10.12 3.84
CA ALA A 105 39.48 -9.20 4.27
C ALA A 105 39.93 -7.76 4.34
N LYS A 106 41.07 -7.54 4.99
CA LYS A 106 41.67 -6.21 5.14
C LYS A 106 42.05 -5.65 3.77
N VAL A 107 42.68 -6.49 2.94
CA VAL A 107 43.04 -6.14 1.56
C VAL A 107 41.79 -5.77 0.75
N PHE A 108 40.71 -6.55 0.85
CA PHE A 108 39.45 -6.25 0.19
C PHE A 108 38.83 -4.94 0.68
N LYS A 109 38.75 -4.73 1.99
CA LYS A 109 38.24 -3.50 2.60
C LYS A 109 39.02 -2.28 2.12
N ASP A 110 40.34 -2.34 2.18
CA ASP A 110 41.24 -1.27 1.72
C ASP A 110 41.05 -1.01 0.22
N ASN A 111 40.95 -2.06 -0.60
CA ASN A 111 40.72 -1.92 -2.04
C ASN A 111 39.35 -1.33 -2.40
N VAL A 112 38.30 -1.60 -1.60
CA VAL A 112 36.99 -0.97 -1.77
C VAL A 112 37.05 0.50 -1.36
N HIS A 113 37.55 0.80 -0.16
CA HIS A 113 37.61 2.15 0.40
C HIS A 113 38.47 3.10 -0.46
N ASN A 114 39.59 2.60 -0.99
CA ASN A 114 40.50 3.39 -1.82
C ASN A 114 40.01 3.53 -3.27
N HIS A 115 38.97 2.81 -3.69
CA HIS A 115 38.50 2.88 -5.08
C HIS A 115 37.59 4.10 -5.31
N PRO A 116 37.88 4.97 -6.31
CA PRO A 116 37.15 6.23 -6.51
C PRO A 116 35.67 6.05 -6.89
N PHE A 117 35.32 4.93 -7.53
CA PHE A 117 33.95 4.57 -7.90
C PHE A 117 33.25 3.64 -6.89
N PHE A 118 33.84 2.48 -6.56
CA PHE A 118 33.21 1.51 -5.67
C PHE A 118 33.22 1.89 -4.19
N GLY A 119 34.20 2.68 -3.73
CA GLY A 119 34.23 3.19 -2.36
C GLY A 119 32.94 3.96 -2.04
N PRO A 120 32.55 4.98 -2.82
CA PRO A 120 31.29 5.70 -2.66
C PRO A 120 30.03 4.83 -2.77
N ILE A 121 30.01 3.91 -3.74
CA ILE A 121 28.80 3.13 -4.07
C ILE A 121 28.52 2.07 -3.00
N PHE A 122 29.55 1.36 -2.55
CA PHE A 122 29.45 0.34 -1.50
C PHE A 122 29.52 0.95 -0.09
N GLY A 123 30.20 2.10 0.04
CA GLY A 123 30.46 2.82 1.28
C GLY A 123 29.26 3.52 1.91
N ASN A 124 28.38 4.05 1.06
CA ASN A 124 27.15 4.71 1.51
C ASN A 124 26.00 3.70 1.60
N SER A 125 26.17 2.68 2.45
CA SER A 125 25.29 1.51 2.47
C SER A 125 23.81 1.89 2.71
N ALA A 126 23.57 2.94 3.50
CA ALA A 126 22.21 3.31 3.89
C ALA A 126 21.45 4.18 2.88
N LEU A 127 22.07 4.69 1.80
CA LEU A 127 21.34 5.54 0.82
C LEU A 127 20.19 4.80 0.13
N GLY A 128 20.33 3.50 -0.14
CA GLY A 128 19.23 2.67 -0.65
C GLY A 128 18.05 2.61 0.33
N VAL A 129 18.34 2.53 1.62
CA VAL A 129 17.33 2.55 2.70
C VAL A 129 16.67 3.93 2.83
N GLU A 130 17.40 5.02 2.59
CA GLU A 130 16.82 6.37 2.62
C GLU A 130 15.75 6.58 1.56
N ILE A 131 15.91 5.95 0.37
CA ILE A 131 14.86 5.95 -0.66
C ILE A 131 13.60 5.28 -0.09
N PHE A 132 13.74 4.15 0.61
CA PHE A 132 12.59 3.50 1.23
C PHE A 132 11.91 4.34 2.31
N LEU A 133 12.68 5.08 3.13
CA LEU A 133 12.11 6.02 4.11
C LEU A 133 11.33 7.15 3.43
N VAL A 134 11.89 7.76 2.38
CA VAL A 134 11.20 8.78 1.58
C VAL A 134 9.88 8.23 1.03
N LEU A 135 9.93 7.04 0.42
CA LEU A 135 8.76 6.40 -0.15
C LEU A 135 7.71 6.06 0.91
N SER A 136 8.13 5.62 2.10
CA SER A 136 7.23 5.30 3.19
C SER A 136 6.52 6.54 3.74
N GLY A 137 7.25 7.63 3.98
CA GLY A 137 6.66 8.92 4.38
C GLY A 137 5.68 9.46 3.34
N LEU A 138 6.05 9.36 2.05
CA LEU A 138 5.18 9.74 0.93
C LEU A 138 3.89 8.93 0.94
N LEU A 139 3.98 7.60 1.08
CA LEU A 139 2.82 6.72 1.10
C LEU A 139 2.00 6.88 2.38
N ALA A 140 2.60 7.22 3.51
CA ALA A 140 1.90 7.54 4.76
C ALA A 140 0.99 8.76 4.55
N ALA A 141 1.54 9.85 4.02
CA ALA A 141 0.76 11.05 3.70
C ALA A 141 -0.38 10.75 2.71
N ARG A 142 -0.11 10.00 1.64
CA ARG A 142 -1.14 9.62 0.66
C ARG A 142 -2.23 8.72 1.23
N SER A 143 -1.87 7.78 2.10
CA SER A 143 -2.82 6.85 2.71
C SER A 143 -3.69 7.56 3.73
N TRP A 144 -3.09 8.44 4.55
CA TRP A 144 -3.82 9.25 5.50
C TRP A 144 -4.78 10.23 4.82
N SER A 145 -4.39 10.87 3.70
CA SER A 145 -5.32 11.73 2.95
C SER A 145 -6.53 10.97 2.36
N ARG A 146 -6.47 9.63 2.26
CA ARG A 146 -7.59 8.80 1.79
C ARG A 146 -8.47 8.27 2.93
N ILE A 147 -7.85 7.85 4.04
CA ILE A 147 -8.54 7.25 5.19
C ILE A 147 -9.00 8.34 6.16
N GLY A 148 -8.15 9.32 6.47
CA GLY A 148 -8.46 10.42 7.40
C GLY A 148 -9.53 11.41 6.90
N SER A 149 -10.08 11.22 5.70
CA SER A 149 -11.29 11.89 5.24
C SER A 149 -12.57 11.09 5.57
N GLN A 150 -12.46 9.90 6.16
CA GLN A 150 -13.59 9.06 6.59
C GLN A 150 -14.07 9.49 7.99
N LYS A 151 -15.39 9.39 8.21
CA LYS A 151 -16.16 10.05 9.27
C LYS A 151 -16.01 9.46 10.68
N ASP A 152 -15.17 8.43 10.88
CA ASP A 152 -15.15 7.65 12.13
C ASP A 152 -14.27 8.27 13.24
N GLY A 153 -13.78 9.49 13.03
CA GLY A 153 -12.90 10.21 13.96
C GLY A 153 -11.42 9.82 13.83
N PHE A 154 -10.54 10.66 14.38
CA PHE A 154 -9.08 10.49 14.25
C PHE A 154 -8.61 9.10 14.74
N THR A 155 -9.13 8.63 15.87
CA THR A 155 -8.75 7.35 16.47
C THR A 155 -9.10 6.15 15.60
N ALA A 156 -10.31 6.12 15.01
CA ALA A 156 -10.70 5.01 14.15
C ALA A 156 -9.87 4.99 12.85
N SER A 157 -9.70 6.16 12.22
CA SER A 157 -8.83 6.32 11.03
C SER A 157 -7.38 5.93 11.33
N TYR A 158 -6.89 6.27 12.52
CA TYR A 158 -5.55 5.91 13.00
C TYR A 158 -5.41 4.39 13.15
N VAL A 159 -6.32 3.76 13.90
CA VAL A 159 -6.32 2.30 14.09
C VAL A 159 -6.39 1.58 12.75
N GLU A 160 -7.26 2.02 11.85
CA GLU A 160 -7.36 1.45 10.51
C GLU A 160 -6.05 1.58 9.71
N LEU A 161 -5.41 2.76 9.73
CA LEU A 161 -4.14 2.98 9.04
C LEU A 161 -3.06 2.03 9.56
N ILE A 162 -2.94 1.90 10.89
CA ILE A 162 -1.93 1.04 11.52
C ILE A 162 -2.24 -0.44 11.27
N LEU A 163 -3.49 -0.87 11.39
CA LEU A 163 -3.89 -2.24 11.10
C LEU A 163 -3.61 -2.61 9.64
N ARG A 164 -3.93 -1.73 8.68
CA ARG A 164 -3.61 -1.95 7.26
C ARG A 164 -2.11 -2.08 7.02
N ARG A 165 -1.28 -1.29 7.72
CA ARG A 165 0.19 -1.40 7.64
C ARG A 165 0.69 -2.69 8.26
N ALA A 166 0.20 -3.04 9.45
CA ALA A 166 0.58 -4.24 10.19
C ALA A 166 0.22 -5.52 9.42
N MET A 167 -0.99 -5.62 8.89
CA MET A 167 -1.45 -6.76 8.08
C MET A 167 -0.64 -6.94 6.79
N ARG A 168 0.01 -5.89 6.28
CA ARG A 168 0.90 -5.99 5.12
C ARG A 168 2.30 -6.49 5.47
N LEU A 169 2.81 -6.15 6.66
CA LEU A 169 4.21 -6.44 7.04
C LEU A 169 4.34 -7.70 7.90
N LEU A 170 3.48 -7.85 8.91
CA LEU A 170 3.60 -8.88 9.95
C LEU A 170 3.48 -10.32 9.44
N PRO A 171 2.59 -10.67 8.49
CA PRO A 171 2.49 -12.05 8.03
C PRO A 171 3.82 -12.58 7.49
N SER A 172 4.42 -11.81 6.58
CA SER A 172 5.69 -12.15 5.95
C SER A 172 6.84 -12.08 6.94
N LEU A 173 6.91 -11.03 7.77
CA LEU A 173 7.95 -10.92 8.80
C LEU A 173 7.89 -12.09 9.81
N GLY A 174 6.68 -12.45 10.23
CA GLY A 174 6.43 -13.56 11.15
C GLY A 174 6.87 -14.90 10.58
N VAL A 175 6.45 -15.21 9.34
CA VAL A 175 6.89 -16.44 8.65
C VAL A 175 8.40 -16.44 8.42
N PHE A 176 8.98 -15.30 8.03
CA PHE A 176 10.42 -15.18 7.87
C PHE A 176 11.17 -15.50 9.16
N ILE A 177 10.82 -14.85 10.28
CA ILE A 177 11.44 -15.08 11.59
C ILE A 177 11.24 -16.53 12.05
N TYR A 178 10.04 -17.09 11.82
CA TYR A 178 9.74 -18.48 12.14
C TYR A 178 10.61 -19.49 11.37
N LEU A 179 10.79 -19.26 10.06
CA LEU A 179 11.68 -20.09 9.25
C LEU A 179 13.15 -19.89 9.62
N ALA A 180 13.56 -18.64 9.89
CA ALA A 180 14.94 -18.31 10.21
C ALA A 180 15.41 -18.95 11.53
N GLN A 181 14.52 -19.06 12.54
CA GLN A 181 14.81 -19.72 13.82
C GLN A 181 14.68 -21.24 13.81
N SER A 182 14.22 -21.83 12.70
CA SER A 182 13.96 -23.28 12.62
C SER A 182 15.24 -24.12 12.51
N ASN A 183 15.14 -25.40 12.85
CA ASN A 183 16.21 -26.38 12.62
C ASN A 183 16.63 -26.47 11.15
N PHE A 184 15.72 -26.17 10.21
CA PHE A 184 16.05 -26.11 8.78
C PHE A 184 17.11 -25.04 8.50
N SER A 185 16.94 -23.83 9.06
CA SER A 185 17.93 -22.74 8.91
C SER A 185 19.28 -23.13 9.54
N ALA A 186 19.26 -23.74 10.73
CA ALA A 186 20.46 -24.23 11.39
C ALA A 186 21.21 -25.31 10.57
N GLN A 187 20.49 -26.20 9.89
CA GLN A 187 21.08 -27.29 9.10
C GLN A 187 21.59 -26.84 7.73
N TYR A 188 20.79 -26.07 6.99
CA TYR A 188 21.08 -25.72 5.59
C TYR A 188 21.79 -24.37 5.43
N MET A 189 21.70 -23.48 6.42
CA MET A 189 22.35 -22.17 6.43
C MET A 189 23.06 -21.91 7.78
N PRO A 190 23.97 -22.80 8.23
CA PRO A 190 24.52 -22.78 9.59
C PRO A 190 25.26 -21.47 9.93
N ARG A 191 25.94 -20.85 8.96
CA ARG A 191 26.61 -19.56 9.18
C ARG A 191 25.61 -18.43 9.38
N PHE A 192 24.60 -18.32 8.53
CA PHE A 192 23.53 -17.33 8.72
C PHE A 192 22.85 -17.53 10.08
N TYR A 193 22.55 -18.78 10.45
CA TYR A 193 21.95 -19.10 11.74
C TYR A 193 22.83 -18.69 12.93
N ASN A 194 24.10 -19.11 12.95
CA ASN A 194 25.02 -18.83 14.07
C ASN A 194 25.38 -17.35 14.24
N THR A 195 25.19 -16.55 13.20
CA THR A 195 25.59 -15.15 13.13
C THR A 195 24.41 -14.20 13.31
N MET A 196 23.27 -14.50 12.68
CA MET A 196 22.11 -13.60 12.66
C MET A 196 20.98 -14.05 13.57
N ILE A 197 20.96 -15.31 14.02
CA ILE A 197 19.77 -15.93 14.62
C ILE A 197 20.04 -16.50 16.02
N SER A 198 21.13 -17.24 16.23
CA SER A 198 21.34 -18.05 17.44
C SER A 198 21.36 -17.25 18.75
N THR A 199 21.68 -15.95 18.66
CA THR A 199 21.78 -15.00 19.76
C THR A 199 20.49 -14.22 20.03
N CYS A 200 19.44 -14.36 19.20
CA CYS A 200 18.19 -13.62 19.35
C CYS A 200 17.50 -13.87 20.70
N GLY A 201 17.39 -15.14 21.08
CA GLY A 201 16.43 -15.58 22.09
C GLY A 201 14.99 -15.12 21.80
N TRP A 202 14.08 -15.37 22.74
CA TRP A 202 12.68 -14.95 22.59
C TRP A 202 12.52 -13.41 22.56
N LYS A 203 13.23 -12.69 23.43
CA LYS A 203 13.13 -11.22 23.53
C LYS A 203 13.58 -10.52 22.25
N GLY A 204 14.64 -11.02 21.59
CA GLY A 204 15.11 -10.49 20.32
C GLY A 204 14.07 -10.63 19.22
N PHE A 205 13.52 -11.85 19.04
CA PHE A 205 12.46 -12.08 18.05
C PHE A 205 11.20 -11.26 18.33
N ALA A 206 10.75 -11.21 19.59
CA ALA A 206 9.60 -10.42 19.99
C ALA A 206 9.79 -8.94 19.62
N SER A 207 10.99 -8.39 19.83
CA SER A 207 11.27 -6.99 19.49
C SER A 207 11.20 -6.68 17.99
N HIS A 208 11.54 -7.64 17.12
CA HIS A 208 11.41 -7.46 15.67
C HIS A 208 9.94 -7.51 15.26
N LEU A 209 9.15 -8.42 15.85
CA LEU A 209 7.71 -8.51 15.61
C LEU A 209 6.92 -7.31 16.16
N THR A 210 7.38 -6.71 17.25
CA THR A 210 6.79 -5.49 17.81
C THR A 210 7.42 -4.21 17.24
N PHE A 211 8.33 -4.31 16.28
CA PHE A 211 9.06 -3.19 15.68
C PHE A 211 9.84 -2.33 16.69
N THR A 212 10.23 -2.89 17.85
CA THR A 212 10.98 -2.22 18.91
C THR A 212 12.46 -2.62 18.97
N GLY A 213 12.93 -3.47 18.04
CA GLY A 213 14.34 -3.92 17.99
C GLY A 213 15.37 -2.79 18.00
N ASN A 214 15.02 -1.63 17.46
CA ASN A 214 15.87 -0.43 17.47
C ASN A 214 16.13 0.16 18.86
N TRP A 215 15.37 -0.27 19.87
CA TRP A 215 15.53 0.20 21.24
C TRP A 215 16.46 -0.68 22.08
N GLN A 216 16.93 -1.80 21.54
CA GLN A 216 17.91 -2.66 22.20
C GLN A 216 19.25 -1.92 22.39
N SER A 217 19.94 -2.23 23.48
CA SER A 217 21.28 -1.69 23.79
C SER A 217 22.37 -2.28 22.90
N SER A 218 22.21 -3.52 22.43
CA SER A 218 23.11 -4.19 21.49
C SER A 218 22.31 -4.88 20.37
N PRO A 219 22.79 -4.82 19.11
CA PRO A 219 22.16 -5.54 18.01
C PRO A 219 22.52 -7.02 18.12
N THR A 220 21.82 -7.71 19.00
CA THR A 220 22.09 -9.12 19.30
C THR A 220 21.70 -10.04 18.17
N CYS A 221 20.77 -9.66 17.28
CA CYS A 221 20.38 -10.51 16.15
C CYS A 221 19.54 -9.80 15.07
N LEU A 222 19.54 -10.35 13.84
CA LEU A 222 18.83 -9.81 12.66
C LEU A 222 19.04 -8.29 12.48
N GLY A 223 20.27 -7.82 12.71
CA GLY A 223 20.61 -6.39 12.77
C GLY A 223 20.16 -5.62 11.54
N TYR A 224 20.25 -6.22 10.35
CA TYR A 224 19.85 -5.63 9.07
C TYR A 224 18.37 -5.24 8.98
N LEU A 225 17.49 -5.77 9.84
CA LEU A 225 16.05 -5.44 9.88
C LEU A 225 15.72 -4.14 10.64
N TRP A 226 16.72 -3.42 11.15
CA TRP A 226 16.56 -2.16 11.89
C TRP A 226 15.67 -1.13 11.16
N TYR A 227 15.72 -1.12 9.82
CA TYR A 227 14.90 -0.25 8.99
C TYR A 227 13.40 -0.48 9.21
N LEU A 228 12.95 -1.71 9.38
CA LEU A 228 11.52 -2.02 9.58
C LEU A 228 10.98 -1.42 10.87
N GLY A 229 11.78 -1.49 11.94
CA GLY A 229 11.45 -0.87 13.22
C GLY A 229 11.28 0.65 13.08
N LEU A 230 12.25 1.29 12.43
CA LEU A 230 12.27 2.74 12.23
C LEU A 230 11.11 3.19 11.34
N ASP A 231 10.89 2.48 10.24
CA ASP A 231 9.81 2.71 9.30
C ASP A 231 8.43 2.64 9.98
N PHE A 232 8.15 1.57 10.74
CA PHE A 232 6.86 1.39 11.40
C PHE A 232 6.62 2.45 12.48
N GLN A 233 7.64 2.75 13.30
CA GLN A 233 7.54 3.78 14.34
C GLN A 233 7.27 5.18 13.76
N LEU A 234 7.95 5.56 12.67
CA LEU A 234 7.71 6.84 12.00
C LEU A 234 6.36 6.85 11.26
N TYR A 235 5.95 5.73 10.69
CA TYR A 235 4.63 5.56 10.08
C TYR A 235 3.51 5.75 11.09
N ALA A 236 3.68 5.25 12.32
CA ALA A 236 2.75 5.47 13.42
C ALA A 236 2.70 6.94 13.87
N LEU A 237 3.82 7.68 13.80
CA LEU A 237 3.84 9.10 14.12
C LEU A 237 3.24 9.99 13.01
N ALA A 238 3.27 9.53 11.75
CA ALA A 238 2.93 10.34 10.58
C ALA A 238 1.56 11.04 10.64
N PRO A 239 0.45 10.40 11.09
CA PRO A 239 -0.88 11.02 11.15
C PRO A 239 -0.93 12.33 11.93
N PHE A 240 -0.17 12.43 13.03
CA PHE A 240 -0.11 13.64 13.85
C PHE A 240 0.57 14.80 13.11
N LEU A 241 1.63 14.53 12.36
CA LEU A 241 2.32 15.54 11.56
C LEU A 241 1.47 15.97 10.35
N ILE A 242 0.81 15.00 9.72
CA ILE A 242 -0.07 15.26 8.57
C ILE A 242 -1.30 16.06 9.00
N PHE A 243 -1.83 15.82 10.20
CA PHE A 243 -2.92 16.62 10.78
C PHE A 243 -2.58 18.12 10.75
N PHE A 244 -1.39 18.51 11.21
CA PHE A 244 -0.95 19.91 11.15
C PHE A 244 -0.78 20.43 9.72
N LEU A 245 -0.24 19.62 8.80
CA LEU A 245 -0.12 19.98 7.39
C LEU A 245 -1.46 20.28 6.73
N MET A 246 -2.50 19.51 7.07
CA MET A 246 -3.85 19.65 6.52
C MET A 246 -4.57 20.87 7.10
N HIS A 247 -4.46 21.13 8.41
CA HIS A 247 -5.17 22.23 9.07
C HIS A 247 -4.45 23.58 8.93
N ASN A 248 -3.13 23.60 9.07
CA ASN A 248 -2.31 24.80 8.91
C ASN A 248 -1.01 24.43 8.18
N THR A 249 -1.07 24.45 6.84
CA THR A 249 0.06 24.03 6.00
C THR A 249 1.37 24.76 6.33
N LYS A 250 1.35 26.06 6.64
CA LYS A 250 2.57 26.81 6.98
C LYS A 250 3.19 26.29 8.28
N PHE A 251 2.37 26.12 9.31
CA PHE A 251 2.81 25.58 10.58
C PHE A 251 3.28 24.12 10.46
N GLY A 252 2.53 23.28 9.72
CA GLY A 252 2.92 21.88 9.49
C GLY A 252 4.26 21.75 8.75
N VAL A 253 4.50 22.56 7.72
CA VAL A 253 5.79 22.59 7.01
C VAL A 253 6.91 23.06 7.93
N PHE A 254 6.67 24.12 8.72
CA PHE A 254 7.65 24.61 9.70
C PHE A 254 8.00 23.54 10.75
N LEU A 255 6.99 22.87 11.32
CA LEU A 255 7.17 21.81 12.30
C LEU A 255 8.01 20.65 11.74
N ILE A 256 7.63 20.13 10.57
CA ILE A 256 8.34 19.02 9.93
C ILE A 256 9.78 19.43 9.57
N SER A 257 9.97 20.63 9.02
CA SER A 257 11.31 21.14 8.70
C SER A 257 12.19 21.28 9.95
N SER A 258 11.60 21.73 11.06
CA SER A 258 12.30 21.83 12.34
C SER A 258 12.71 20.45 12.87
N LEU A 259 11.87 19.42 12.73
CA LEU A 259 12.20 18.05 13.09
C LEU A 259 13.35 17.48 12.24
N VAL A 260 13.37 17.76 10.93
CA VAL A 260 14.48 17.36 10.04
C VAL A 260 15.79 18.02 10.49
N ILE A 261 15.77 19.32 10.78
CA ILE A 261 16.94 20.07 11.26
C ILE A 261 17.42 19.53 12.61
N SER A 262 16.53 19.34 13.56
CA SER A 262 16.85 18.77 14.88
C SER A 262 17.44 17.38 14.78
N SER A 263 16.96 16.55 13.84
CA SER A 263 17.52 15.22 13.58
C SER A 263 18.97 15.30 13.09
N SER A 264 19.26 16.20 12.14
CA SER A 264 20.62 16.44 11.64
C SER A 264 21.55 16.94 12.74
N ILE A 265 21.08 17.87 13.59
CA ILE A 265 21.87 18.39 14.72
C ILE A 265 22.16 17.28 15.72
N LEU A 266 21.15 16.48 16.09
CA LEU A 266 21.32 15.39 17.03
C LEU A 266 22.32 14.35 16.49
N ARG A 267 22.24 14.03 15.19
CA ARG A 267 23.19 13.14 14.53
C ARG A 267 24.61 13.69 14.61
N ALA A 268 24.82 14.97 14.33
CA ALA A 268 26.13 15.63 14.46
C ALA A 268 26.67 15.55 15.91
N SER A 269 25.81 15.82 16.88
CA SER A 269 26.16 15.80 18.31
C SER A 269 26.56 14.41 18.78
N VAL A 270 25.76 13.38 18.47
CA VAL A 270 26.03 11.98 18.86
C VAL A 270 27.35 11.51 18.23
N CYS A 271 27.50 11.78 16.95
CA CYS A 271 28.71 11.47 16.19
C CYS A 271 29.98 12.09 16.78
N ARG A 272 29.90 13.37 17.16
CA ARG A 272 31.03 14.08 17.77
C ARG A 272 31.32 13.58 19.17
N PHE A 273 30.28 13.34 19.97
CA PHE A 273 30.39 12.85 21.33
C PHE A 273 31.09 11.50 21.41
N TYR A 274 30.78 10.59 20.49
CA TYR A 274 31.37 9.26 20.44
C TYR A 274 32.66 9.16 19.61
N ASN A 275 33.09 10.24 18.99
CA ASN A 275 34.27 10.30 18.10
C ASN A 275 34.19 9.33 16.90
N ILE A 276 33.05 9.32 16.21
CA ILE A 276 32.74 8.37 15.11
C ILE A 276 32.28 9.06 13.82
N CYS A 277 32.66 10.32 13.57
CA CYS A 277 32.23 11.02 12.35
C CYS A 277 33.02 10.69 11.10
N ASN A 278 34.16 10.06 11.26
CA ASN A 278 34.93 9.45 10.20
C ASN A 278 34.56 7.97 9.97
N ASN A 279 33.59 7.42 10.73
CA ASN A 279 33.13 6.05 10.54
C ASN A 279 31.98 6.03 9.53
N SER A 280 32.04 5.10 8.57
CA SER A 280 31.01 4.93 7.57
C SER A 280 30.00 3.84 7.93
N ASP A 281 28.92 3.75 7.13
CA ASP A 281 27.92 2.68 7.26
C ASP A 281 28.54 1.28 7.04
N VAL A 282 29.69 1.18 6.37
CA VAL A 282 30.44 -0.07 6.11
C VAL A 282 31.28 -0.52 7.30
N ASP A 283 31.50 0.37 8.26
CA ASP A 283 32.29 0.07 9.46
C ASP A 283 31.45 -0.48 10.62
N ILE A 284 30.14 -0.68 10.41
CA ILE A 284 29.24 -1.31 11.38
C ILE A 284 29.22 -2.81 11.11
N PRO A 285 29.75 -3.65 12.01
CA PRO A 285 29.43 -5.05 11.92
C PRO A 285 27.96 -5.21 12.29
N PHE A 286 27.11 -5.77 11.43
CA PHE A 286 25.69 -6.03 11.79
C PHE A 286 25.49 -7.44 12.33
N ILE A 287 26.59 -8.04 12.79
CA ILE A 287 26.73 -9.43 13.16
C ILE A 287 27.15 -9.53 14.62
N SER A 288 26.42 -10.36 15.37
CA SER A 288 26.87 -10.88 16.65
C SER A 288 27.48 -12.26 16.48
N TYR A 289 28.59 -12.54 17.15
CA TYR A 289 29.23 -13.86 17.14
C TYR A 289 29.07 -14.57 18.49
N PRO A 290 29.00 -15.92 18.49
CA PRO A 290 29.06 -16.69 19.74
C PRO A 290 30.31 -16.29 20.54
N ASN A 291 30.13 -16.02 21.84
CA ASN A 291 31.17 -15.64 22.81
C ASN A 291 31.67 -14.18 22.77
N GLN A 292 30.98 -13.24 22.12
CA GLN A 292 31.25 -11.81 22.34
C GLN A 292 30.81 -11.39 23.75
N THR A 293 31.71 -10.73 24.50
CA THR A 293 31.38 -10.17 25.82
C THR A 293 30.62 -8.85 25.67
N GLU A 294 29.97 -8.39 26.74
CA GLU A 294 29.31 -7.07 26.75
C GLU A 294 30.31 -5.93 26.47
N ALA A 295 31.55 -6.06 26.95
CA ALA A 295 32.63 -5.12 26.65
C ALA A 295 33.06 -5.15 25.17
N ASP A 296 33.03 -6.31 24.52
CA ASP A 296 33.30 -6.41 23.07
C ASP A 296 32.22 -5.69 22.27
N LEU A 297 30.95 -5.91 22.62
CA LEU A 297 29.81 -5.26 21.96
C LEU A 297 29.82 -3.74 22.20
N GLU A 298 30.14 -3.29 23.42
CA GLU A 298 30.29 -1.87 23.69
C GLU A 298 31.40 -1.28 22.82
N ARG A 299 32.60 -1.88 22.79
CA ARG A 299 33.72 -1.39 21.96
C ARG A 299 33.36 -1.28 20.48
N ILE A 300 32.57 -2.22 19.96
CA ILE A 300 32.19 -2.29 18.55
C ILE A 300 31.08 -1.28 18.21
N TYR A 301 30.04 -1.18 19.05
CA TYR A 301 28.80 -0.48 18.71
C TYR A 301 28.64 0.89 19.38
N ARG A 302 29.57 1.31 20.24
CA ARG A 302 29.47 2.54 21.04
C ARG A 302 29.12 3.75 20.17
N GLY A 303 27.93 4.33 20.40
CA GLY A 303 27.41 5.46 19.63
C GLY A 303 26.97 5.14 18.20
N LEU A 304 27.59 4.14 17.58
CA LEU A 304 27.30 3.71 16.21
C LEU A 304 25.90 3.11 16.12
N TRP A 305 25.47 2.25 17.05
CA TRP A 305 24.08 1.78 17.02
C TRP A 305 23.07 2.92 17.22
N ASP A 306 23.36 3.87 18.11
CA ASP A 306 22.46 5.00 18.42
C ASP A 306 22.27 5.97 17.24
N ILE A 307 23.29 6.15 16.40
CA ILE A 307 23.17 6.96 15.17
C ILE A 307 22.30 6.26 14.11
N TYR A 308 22.16 4.94 14.20
CA TYR A 308 21.63 4.13 13.10
C TYR A 308 20.23 3.59 13.34
N SER A 309 19.95 3.14 14.56
CA SER A 309 18.68 2.51 14.90
C SER A 309 17.66 3.52 15.43
N ARG A 310 18.12 4.62 16.03
CA ARG A 310 17.23 5.56 16.72
C ARG A 310 16.43 6.41 15.71
N PRO A 311 15.10 6.51 15.87
CA PRO A 311 14.29 7.36 15.01
C PRO A 311 14.73 8.82 15.00
N CYS A 312 15.14 9.36 16.14
CA CYS A 312 15.50 10.77 16.28
C CYS A 312 16.75 11.17 15.47
N THR A 313 17.67 10.26 15.18
CA THR A 313 18.90 10.52 14.40
C THR A 313 18.74 10.19 12.90
N LYS A 314 17.56 9.68 12.48
CA LYS A 314 17.29 9.21 11.11
C LYS A 314 15.91 9.54 10.53
N CYS A 315 15.07 10.29 11.23
CA CYS A 315 13.72 10.58 10.77
C CYS A 315 13.64 11.55 9.57
N GLY A 316 14.73 12.27 9.26
CA GLY A 316 14.77 13.30 8.22
C GLY A 316 14.19 12.84 6.87
N PRO A 317 14.71 11.77 6.25
CA PRO A 317 14.21 11.30 4.95
C PRO A 317 12.74 10.89 4.92
N PHE A 318 12.25 10.27 6.00
CA PHE A 318 10.83 9.94 6.13
C PHE A 318 9.96 11.21 6.16
N PHE A 319 10.37 12.20 6.94
CA PHE A 319 9.65 13.48 7.06
C PHE A 319 9.67 14.31 5.78
N ILE A 320 10.78 14.31 5.04
CA ILE A 320 10.83 14.90 3.69
C ILE A 320 9.85 14.14 2.76
N GLY A 321 9.80 12.82 2.88
CA GLY A 321 8.80 11.98 2.21
C GLY A 321 7.36 12.39 2.50
N ILE A 322 7.00 12.69 3.76
CA ILE A 322 5.66 13.20 4.14
C ILE A 322 5.32 14.46 3.35
N ILE A 323 6.24 15.43 3.28
CA ILE A 323 6.03 16.68 2.53
C ILE A 323 5.80 16.37 1.06
N ALA A 324 6.62 15.50 0.46
CA ALA A 324 6.47 15.08 -0.94
C ALA A 324 5.11 14.40 -1.19
N GLY A 325 4.69 13.53 -0.28
CA GLY A 325 3.38 12.89 -0.30
C GLY A 325 2.23 13.87 -0.21
N PHE A 326 2.31 14.85 0.71
CA PHE A 326 1.31 15.91 0.84
C PHE A 326 1.22 16.78 -0.42
N ILE A 327 2.35 17.16 -1.02
CA ILE A 327 2.37 17.88 -2.32
C ILE A 327 1.73 17.02 -3.40
N SER A 328 2.00 15.71 -3.43
CA SER A 328 1.45 14.79 -4.42
C SER A 328 -0.06 14.53 -4.27
N THR A 329 -0.65 14.78 -3.10
CA THR A 329 -2.11 14.66 -2.89
C THR A 329 -2.83 15.97 -3.10
N LYS A 330 -2.23 17.09 -2.68
CA LYS A 330 -2.86 18.41 -2.71
C LYS A 330 -3.09 18.93 -4.13
N PHE A 331 -2.19 18.63 -5.07
CA PHE A 331 -2.31 19.10 -6.45
C PHE A 331 -2.76 17.95 -7.37
N SER A 332 -3.90 18.13 -8.06
CA SER A 332 -4.38 17.15 -9.06
C SER A 332 -3.69 17.30 -10.43
N GLU A 333 -3.15 18.50 -10.67
CA GLU A 333 -2.43 18.90 -11.88
C GLU A 333 -0.99 19.34 -11.54
N PRO A 334 -0.04 19.28 -12.50
CA PRO A 334 1.30 19.79 -12.28
C PRO A 334 1.25 21.25 -11.80
N PRO A 335 1.96 21.62 -10.73
CA PRO A 335 2.01 23.01 -10.27
C PRO A 335 2.57 23.91 -11.39
N LYS A 336 2.06 25.14 -11.47
CA LYS A 336 2.44 26.14 -12.49
C LYS A 336 3.88 26.66 -12.25
N ILE A 337 4.87 25.82 -12.52
CA ILE A 337 6.30 26.13 -12.40
C ILE A 337 6.86 26.34 -13.82
N PRO A 338 7.60 27.43 -14.08
CA PRO A 338 8.30 27.64 -15.35
C PRO A 338 9.16 26.43 -15.74
N SER A 339 9.09 25.99 -17.00
CA SER A 339 9.80 24.81 -17.49
C SER A 339 11.33 24.89 -17.30
N ARG A 340 11.91 26.09 -17.37
CA ARG A 340 13.32 26.35 -17.07
C ARG A 340 13.68 25.99 -15.61
N LEU A 341 12.81 26.34 -14.66
CA LEU A 341 13.03 26.03 -13.24
C LEU A 341 12.86 24.54 -12.95
N VAL A 342 11.90 23.87 -13.59
CA VAL A 342 11.75 22.40 -13.46
C VAL A 342 13.02 21.68 -13.95
N LYS A 343 13.57 22.09 -15.10
CA LYS A 343 14.84 21.54 -15.61
C LYS A 343 16.00 21.82 -14.66
N LEU A 344 16.11 23.04 -14.15
CA LEU A 344 17.15 23.42 -13.19
C LEU A 344 17.07 22.54 -11.93
N PHE A 345 15.89 22.39 -11.33
CA PHE A 345 15.72 21.55 -10.14
C PHE A 345 16.04 20.08 -10.39
N ASN A 346 15.71 19.54 -11.57
CA ASN A 346 16.10 18.17 -11.94
C ASN A 346 17.62 18.02 -12.01
N ILE A 347 18.30 18.93 -12.71
CA ILE A 347 19.76 18.93 -12.83
C ILE A 347 20.39 19.05 -11.44
N SER A 348 19.97 20.05 -10.65
CA SER A 348 20.45 20.26 -9.29
C SER A 348 20.21 19.04 -8.39
N SER A 349 19.09 18.35 -8.53
CA SER A 349 18.80 17.13 -7.75
C SER A 349 19.72 15.97 -8.13
N ILE A 350 20.03 15.80 -9.41
CA ILE A 350 20.99 14.77 -9.87
C ILE A 350 22.39 15.09 -9.34
N PHE A 351 22.84 16.34 -9.44
CA PHE A 351 24.13 16.77 -8.87
C PHE A 351 24.16 16.61 -7.35
N GLY A 352 23.07 16.94 -6.65
CA GLY A 352 22.95 16.76 -5.21
C GLY A 352 23.05 15.28 -4.79
N ILE A 353 22.42 14.38 -5.55
CA ILE A 353 22.55 12.93 -5.34
C ILE A 353 24.01 12.48 -5.52
N ILE A 354 24.66 12.89 -6.62
CA ILE A 354 26.08 12.55 -6.87
C ILE A 354 26.96 13.09 -5.74
N PHE A 355 26.76 14.34 -5.32
CA PHE A 355 27.50 14.92 -4.20
C PHE A 355 27.31 14.12 -2.91
N CYS A 356 26.10 13.68 -2.59
CA CYS A 356 25.85 12.86 -1.40
C CYS A 356 26.47 11.47 -1.51
N ILE A 357 26.59 10.89 -2.70
CA ILE A 357 27.22 9.57 -2.89
C ILE A 357 28.74 9.70 -2.74
N PHE A 358 29.36 10.68 -3.40
CA PHE A 358 30.81 10.82 -3.47
C PHE A 358 31.41 11.63 -2.31
N GLY A 359 30.59 12.34 -1.54
CA GLY A 359 31.03 13.12 -0.37
C GLY A 359 31.59 12.29 0.79
N ILE A 360 31.46 10.96 0.75
CA ILE A 360 32.08 10.08 1.73
C ILE A 360 33.59 9.85 1.50
N LEU A 361 34.09 10.11 0.28
CA LEU A 361 35.49 9.81 -0.07
C LEU A 361 36.53 10.43 0.86
N PRO A 362 36.39 11.69 1.32
CA PRO A 362 37.35 12.26 2.26
C PRO A 362 37.40 11.52 3.61
N GLU A 363 36.30 10.93 4.06
CA GLU A 363 36.27 10.09 5.27
C GLU A 363 37.10 8.81 5.07
N TYR A 364 37.04 8.21 3.88
CA TYR A 364 37.79 7.00 3.54
C TYR A 364 39.26 7.23 3.24
N TRP A 365 39.60 8.32 2.56
CA TRP A 365 40.98 8.59 2.15
C TRP A 365 41.82 9.20 3.27
N TYR A 366 41.18 9.75 4.31
CA TYR A 366 41.85 10.36 5.45
C TYR A 366 41.26 9.87 6.79
N PRO A 367 41.30 8.55 7.07
CA PRO A 367 40.68 7.97 8.26
C PRO A 367 41.29 8.51 9.57
N ASP A 368 42.58 8.87 9.55
CA ASP A 368 43.32 9.41 10.71
C ASP A 368 43.06 10.91 10.96
N ALA A 369 42.28 11.59 10.10
CA ALA A 369 41.96 13.01 10.27
C ALA A 369 40.98 13.26 11.44
N GLY A 370 40.39 12.20 12.00
CA GLY A 370 39.44 12.26 13.10
C GLY A 370 38.14 13.02 12.74
N ASN A 371 37.52 13.62 13.75
CA ASN A 371 36.27 14.37 13.58
C ASN A 371 36.50 15.78 13.04
N THR A 372 36.77 15.89 11.74
CA THR A 372 36.86 17.18 11.05
C THR A 372 35.48 17.87 10.99
N THR A 373 35.48 19.19 10.77
CA THR A 373 34.24 19.95 10.50
C THR A 373 33.51 19.41 9.28
N TYR A 374 34.25 18.95 8.27
CA TYR A 374 33.69 18.34 7.06
C TYR A 374 32.93 17.05 7.40
N ASN A 375 33.59 16.09 8.06
CA ASN A 375 33.01 14.79 8.43
C ASN A 375 31.75 14.98 9.29
N THR A 376 31.82 15.91 10.24
CA THR A 376 30.66 16.27 11.09
C THR A 376 29.50 16.79 10.26
N PHE A 377 29.75 17.74 9.34
CA PHE A 377 28.72 18.34 8.52
C PHE A 377 28.13 17.35 7.50
N TYR A 378 28.99 16.57 6.84
CA TYR A 378 28.58 15.54 5.89
C TYR A 378 27.70 14.52 6.60
N THR A 379 28.21 13.87 7.66
CA THR A 379 27.46 12.88 8.46
C THR A 379 26.11 13.41 8.95
N ALA A 380 26.03 14.69 9.32
CA ALA A 380 24.80 15.32 9.78
C ALA A 380 23.76 15.52 8.68
N THR A 381 24.17 15.83 7.44
CA THR A 381 23.27 16.41 6.43
C THR A 381 23.03 15.55 5.20
N PHE A 382 23.96 14.66 4.82
CA PHE A 382 23.95 13.98 3.52
C PHE A 382 22.64 13.23 3.24
N ARG A 383 22.07 12.56 4.26
CA ARG A 383 20.83 11.79 4.14
C ARG A 383 19.62 12.66 3.82
N SER A 384 19.50 13.78 4.53
CA SER A 384 18.40 14.73 4.35
C SER A 384 18.50 15.43 2.99
N ILE A 385 19.72 15.78 2.55
CA ILE A 385 19.97 16.37 1.23
C ILE A 385 19.62 15.35 0.12
N PHE A 386 20.11 14.12 0.25
CA PHE A 386 19.81 13.03 -0.68
C PHE A 386 18.30 12.77 -0.77
N ALA A 387 17.62 12.70 0.38
CA ALA A 387 16.18 12.50 0.45
C ALA A 387 15.37 13.63 -0.19
N ALA A 388 15.81 14.89 -0.04
CA ALA A 388 15.19 16.03 -0.72
C ALA A 388 15.33 15.93 -2.25
N CYS A 389 16.52 15.55 -2.73
CA CYS A 389 16.77 15.36 -4.16
C CYS A 389 15.93 14.20 -4.74
N ILE A 390 15.88 13.06 -4.04
CA ILE A 390 15.03 11.91 -4.43
C ILE A 390 13.56 12.28 -4.42
N SER A 391 13.10 13.01 -3.40
CA SER A 391 11.71 13.48 -3.30
C SER A 391 11.33 14.38 -4.47
N TRP A 392 12.22 15.29 -4.89
CA TRP A 392 12.00 16.10 -6.07
C TRP A 392 11.89 15.24 -7.34
N LEU A 393 12.79 14.28 -7.55
CA LEU A 393 12.72 13.39 -8.72
C LEU A 393 11.44 12.54 -8.74
N ILE A 394 10.94 12.10 -7.57
CA ILE A 394 9.65 11.40 -7.47
C ILE A 394 8.50 12.34 -7.84
N ILE A 395 8.46 13.56 -7.30
CA ILE A 395 7.44 14.56 -7.64
C ILE A 395 7.48 14.90 -9.14
N TYR A 396 8.70 15.08 -9.68
CA TYR A 396 8.92 15.30 -11.10
C TYR A 396 8.31 14.15 -11.92
N GLY A 397 8.61 12.91 -11.51
CA GLY A 397 8.09 11.69 -12.09
C GLY A 397 6.56 11.58 -12.07
N ILE A 398 5.92 11.98 -10.97
CA ILE A 398 4.45 11.92 -10.82
C ILE A 398 3.73 12.90 -11.75
N TYR A 399 4.27 14.12 -11.92
CA TYR A 399 3.58 15.23 -12.59
C TYR A 399 3.98 15.45 -14.04
N TRP A 400 5.27 15.29 -14.38
CA TRP A 400 5.81 15.68 -15.68
C TRP A 400 6.32 14.50 -16.51
N TYR A 401 6.35 13.28 -15.95
CA TYR A 401 6.84 12.10 -16.67
C TYR A 401 5.77 11.01 -16.73
N LYS A 402 5.34 10.63 -17.93
CA LYS A 402 4.49 9.42 -18.11
C LYS A 402 5.40 8.21 -18.20
N ALA A 403 5.72 7.63 -17.05
CA ALA A 403 6.50 6.41 -17.01
C ALA A 403 5.66 5.21 -17.49
N GLN A 404 6.14 4.52 -18.53
CA GLN A 404 5.64 3.21 -18.93
C GLN A 404 6.73 2.19 -18.64
N PHE A 405 6.47 1.28 -17.69
CA PHE A 405 7.39 0.21 -17.34
C PHE A 405 6.89 -1.13 -17.86
N SER A 406 7.83 -2.03 -18.14
CA SER A 406 7.51 -3.40 -18.52
C SER A 406 6.76 -4.13 -17.41
N LEU A 407 6.01 -5.17 -17.78
CA LEU A 407 5.32 -6.02 -16.80
C LEU A 407 6.29 -6.58 -15.75
N LEU A 408 7.46 -7.03 -16.20
CA LEU A 408 8.51 -7.54 -15.31
C LEU A 408 8.85 -6.54 -14.21
N PHE A 409 9.02 -5.27 -14.58
CA PHE A 409 9.39 -4.22 -13.63
C PHE A 409 8.29 -3.96 -12.60
N ASN A 410 7.01 -3.97 -13.01
CA ASN A 410 5.87 -3.84 -12.10
C ASN A 410 5.76 -5.02 -11.13
N VAL A 411 6.15 -6.23 -11.56
CA VAL A 411 6.20 -7.41 -10.69
C VAL A 411 7.33 -7.26 -9.68
N LEU A 412 8.55 -6.94 -10.12
CA LEU A 412 9.70 -6.74 -9.23
C LEU A 412 9.42 -5.67 -8.17
N ALA A 413 8.80 -4.56 -8.55
CA ALA A 413 8.45 -3.49 -7.63
C ALA A 413 7.45 -3.88 -6.53
N GLN A 414 6.57 -4.86 -6.80
CA GLN A 414 5.64 -5.38 -5.80
C GLN A 414 6.31 -6.38 -4.85
N LEU A 415 7.38 -7.04 -5.29
CA LEU A 415 8.11 -8.05 -4.52
C LEU A 415 9.23 -7.46 -3.64
N THR A 416 9.47 -6.14 -3.66
CA THR A 416 10.64 -5.54 -3.00
C THR A 416 10.68 -5.75 -1.49
N PHE A 417 9.52 -5.82 -0.81
CA PHE A 417 9.49 -6.08 0.64
C PHE A 417 9.93 -7.51 0.97
N GLN A 418 9.44 -8.51 0.22
CA GLN A 418 9.87 -9.89 0.41
C GLN A 418 11.33 -10.09 0.00
N ALA A 419 11.76 -9.44 -1.07
CA ALA A 419 13.16 -9.42 -1.48
C ALA A 419 14.06 -8.83 -0.38
N TYR A 420 13.60 -7.77 0.30
CA TYR A 420 14.29 -7.20 1.46
C TYR A 420 14.36 -8.15 2.66
N LEU A 421 13.36 -8.99 2.92
CA LEU A 421 13.48 -9.98 4.00
C LEU A 421 14.50 -11.08 3.66
N LEU A 422 14.51 -11.52 2.40
CA LEU A 422 15.25 -12.71 1.95
C LEU A 422 16.66 -12.45 1.45
N HIS A 423 17.04 -11.19 1.14
CA HIS A 423 18.35 -10.91 0.55
C HIS A 423 19.53 -11.33 1.44
N MET A 424 19.48 -11.12 2.75
CA MET A 424 20.60 -11.50 3.63
C MET A 424 20.85 -13.00 3.68
N PRO A 425 19.85 -13.88 3.90
CA PRO A 425 20.04 -15.31 3.73
C PRO A 425 20.70 -15.69 2.40
N VAL A 426 20.27 -15.05 1.29
CA VAL A 426 20.84 -15.29 -0.04
C VAL A 426 22.28 -14.80 -0.16
N VAL A 427 22.61 -13.63 0.37
CA VAL A 427 23.99 -13.11 0.43
C VAL A 427 24.90 -14.11 1.15
N TYR A 428 24.44 -14.72 2.25
CA TYR A 428 25.20 -15.74 2.98
C TYR A 428 25.44 -17.02 2.19
N LEU A 429 24.51 -17.42 1.32
CA LEU A 429 24.70 -18.55 0.41
C LEU A 429 25.83 -18.27 -0.58
N PHE A 430 25.86 -17.09 -1.19
CA PHE A 430 26.91 -16.71 -2.14
C PHE A 430 28.26 -16.49 -1.47
N ASN A 431 28.30 -15.86 -0.29
CA ASN A 431 29.55 -15.60 0.43
C ASN A 431 30.29 -16.88 0.85
N HIS A 432 29.65 -18.04 0.78
CA HIS A 432 30.32 -19.32 1.01
C HIS A 432 31.13 -19.82 -0.20
N VAL A 433 30.87 -19.33 -1.42
CA VAL A 433 31.55 -19.81 -2.62
C VAL A 433 33.05 -19.49 -2.52
N ASN A 434 33.91 -20.49 -2.76
CA ASN A 434 35.37 -20.36 -2.62
C ASN A 434 35.93 -19.14 -3.36
N PHE A 435 35.42 -18.85 -4.56
CA PHE A 435 35.76 -17.67 -5.35
C PHE A 435 35.61 -16.34 -4.57
N LEU A 436 34.54 -16.19 -3.79
CA LEU A 436 34.30 -14.99 -2.98
C LEU A 436 35.07 -14.98 -1.66
N GLN A 437 35.53 -16.13 -1.16
CA GLN A 437 36.38 -16.15 0.04
C GLN A 437 37.80 -15.62 -0.27
N THR A 438 38.27 -15.80 -1.50
CA THR A 438 39.61 -15.38 -1.95
C THR A 438 39.64 -14.02 -2.64
N ALA A 439 38.50 -13.42 -2.97
CA ALA A 439 38.49 -12.18 -3.73
C ALA A 439 39.13 -11.02 -2.95
N THR A 440 39.83 -10.15 -3.66
CA THR A 440 40.60 -9.05 -3.05
C THR A 440 40.12 -7.69 -3.51
N GLY A 441 39.23 -7.62 -4.52
CA GLY A 441 38.70 -6.37 -5.04
C GLY A 441 37.17 -6.36 -5.18
N PRO A 442 36.61 -5.17 -5.51
CA PRO A 442 35.17 -4.97 -5.71
C PRO A 442 34.62 -5.67 -6.97
N TRP A 443 35.46 -6.00 -7.94
CA TRP A 443 35.04 -6.57 -9.23
C TRP A 443 34.48 -7.97 -9.09
N GLU A 444 35.08 -8.78 -8.22
CA GLU A 444 34.66 -10.14 -7.95
C GLU A 444 33.27 -10.19 -7.30
N VAL A 445 32.90 -9.14 -6.56
CA VAL A 445 31.56 -8.99 -5.96
C VAL A 445 30.50 -8.74 -7.03
N LEU A 446 30.81 -7.95 -8.06
CA LEU A 446 29.85 -7.63 -9.13
C LEU A 446 29.37 -8.87 -9.89
N ILE A 447 30.21 -9.90 -9.98
CA ILE A 447 29.88 -11.15 -10.69
C ILE A 447 28.73 -11.90 -10.00
N VAL A 448 28.62 -11.81 -8.67
CA VAL A 448 27.57 -12.54 -7.93
C VAL A 448 26.29 -11.74 -7.74
N LEU A 449 26.31 -10.43 -7.91
CA LEU A 449 25.14 -9.56 -7.69
C LEU A 449 23.90 -9.97 -8.50
N PRO A 450 24.00 -10.33 -9.81
CA PRO A 450 22.84 -10.82 -10.55
C PRO A 450 22.26 -12.09 -9.93
N GLY A 451 23.11 -13.00 -9.44
CA GLY A 451 22.69 -14.22 -8.76
C GLY A 451 21.98 -13.93 -7.44
N VAL A 452 22.55 -13.05 -6.61
CA VAL A 452 21.93 -12.60 -5.35
C VAL A 452 20.55 -11.98 -5.63
N ALA A 453 20.45 -11.09 -6.61
CA ALA A 453 19.19 -10.43 -6.97
C ALA A 453 18.16 -11.45 -7.47
N VAL A 454 18.52 -12.31 -8.42
CA VAL A 454 17.59 -13.30 -9.01
C VAL A 454 17.07 -14.26 -7.93
N ILE A 455 17.95 -14.85 -7.12
CA ILE A 455 17.53 -15.80 -6.08
C ILE A 455 16.66 -15.11 -5.02
N SER A 456 17.01 -13.87 -4.63
CA SER A 456 16.19 -13.09 -3.70
C SER A 456 14.79 -12.82 -4.26
N TYR A 457 14.67 -12.46 -5.54
CA TYR A 457 13.37 -12.21 -6.17
C TYR A 457 12.56 -13.48 -6.43
N VAL A 458 13.22 -14.62 -6.71
CA VAL A 458 12.54 -15.92 -6.80
C VAL A 458 11.97 -16.32 -5.43
N GLY A 459 12.77 -16.21 -4.37
CA GLY A 459 12.28 -16.42 -3.01
C GLY A 459 11.15 -15.44 -2.65
N ALA A 460 11.28 -14.17 -3.04
CA ALA A 460 10.28 -13.15 -2.83
C ALA A 460 8.94 -13.47 -3.51
N LEU A 461 8.99 -14.01 -4.74
CA LEU A 461 7.80 -14.44 -5.47
C LEU A 461 7.10 -15.60 -4.75
N ILE A 462 7.86 -16.60 -4.31
CA ILE A 462 7.32 -17.74 -3.54
C ILE A 462 6.66 -17.25 -2.25
N MET A 463 7.37 -16.42 -1.50
CA MET A 463 6.88 -15.86 -0.23
C MET A 463 5.65 -14.97 -0.43
N TYR A 464 5.60 -14.18 -1.51
CA TYR A 464 4.41 -13.41 -1.87
C TYR A 464 3.21 -14.32 -2.15
N LEU A 465 3.37 -15.32 -3.02
CA LEU A 465 2.26 -16.18 -3.46
C LEU A 465 1.71 -17.06 -2.33
N LEU A 466 2.58 -17.53 -1.43
CA LEU A 466 2.23 -18.47 -0.37
C LEU A 466 1.89 -17.82 0.97
N VAL A 467 2.34 -16.58 1.22
CA VAL A 467 2.19 -15.92 2.53
C VAL A 467 1.51 -14.56 2.41
N GLU A 468 2.12 -13.61 1.68
CA GLU A 468 1.59 -12.24 1.63
C GLU A 468 0.21 -12.19 0.97
N ALA A 469 0.05 -12.73 -0.24
CA ALA A 469 -1.20 -12.60 -0.98
C ALA A 469 -2.40 -13.32 -0.32
N PRO A 470 -2.24 -14.51 0.31
CA PRO A 470 -3.33 -15.12 1.09
C PRO A 470 -3.70 -14.36 2.37
N MET A 471 -2.73 -13.77 3.06
CA MET A 471 -2.94 -13.16 4.39
C MET A 471 -3.23 -11.65 4.34
N ALA A 472 -2.73 -10.96 3.32
CA ALA A 472 -2.85 -9.50 3.17
C ALA A 472 -4.14 -9.07 2.45
N LYS A 473 -5.06 -9.99 2.15
CA LYS A 473 -6.39 -9.70 1.61
C LYS A 473 -7.45 -9.68 2.72
N PRO A 474 -7.72 -8.53 3.36
CA PRO A 474 -9.11 -8.17 3.56
C PRO A 474 -9.69 -7.82 2.17
N GLU A 475 -10.92 -8.23 1.86
CA GLU A 475 -11.61 -8.26 0.55
C GLU A 475 -11.70 -6.94 -0.27
N TRP A 476 -10.74 -6.02 -0.21
CA TRP A 476 -10.89 -4.65 -0.72
C TRP A 476 -10.33 -4.37 -2.12
N HIS A 477 -9.69 -5.33 -2.80
CA HIS A 477 -8.78 -4.98 -3.91
C HIS A 477 -9.24 -5.24 -5.35
N ARG A 478 -10.38 -5.89 -5.59
CA ARG A 478 -11.06 -5.83 -6.89
C ARG A 478 -12.48 -6.36 -6.78
N LEU A 479 -13.43 -5.47 -6.50
CA LEU A 479 -14.85 -5.81 -6.37
C LEU A 479 -15.61 -5.13 -7.51
N VAL A 480 -15.96 -5.90 -8.54
CA VAL A 480 -17.13 -5.57 -9.35
C VAL A 480 -18.34 -5.99 -8.50
N GLY A 481 -19.26 -5.08 -8.24
CA GLY A 481 -20.40 -5.34 -7.35
C GLY A 481 -20.14 -5.23 -5.85
N GLY A 482 -19.01 -4.66 -5.41
CA GLY A 482 -18.87 -4.11 -4.05
C GLY A 482 -18.96 -5.06 -2.85
N SER A 483 -19.01 -4.47 -1.65
CA SER A 483 -19.28 -5.17 -0.39
C SER A 483 -20.78 -5.34 -0.20
N GLU A 484 -21.19 -6.40 0.50
CA GLU A 484 -22.59 -6.55 0.92
C GLU A 484 -22.94 -5.44 1.91
N THR A 485 -24.09 -4.81 1.71
CA THR A 485 -24.56 -3.77 2.62
C THR A 485 -25.07 -4.41 3.91
N THR A 486 -24.94 -3.72 5.04
CA THR A 486 -25.74 -4.08 6.20
C THR A 486 -27.23 -3.90 5.84
N PRO A 487 -28.11 -4.87 6.13
CA PRO A 487 -29.53 -4.79 5.78
C PRO A 487 -30.16 -3.45 6.16
N HIS A 488 -30.94 -2.88 5.24
CA HIS A 488 -31.68 -1.62 5.41
C HIS A 488 -30.83 -0.35 5.63
N SER A 489 -29.52 -0.40 5.37
CA SER A 489 -28.65 0.80 5.49
C SER A 489 -28.90 1.85 4.42
N TRP A 490 -29.45 1.44 3.26
CA TRP A 490 -29.78 2.32 2.13
C TRP A 490 -31.26 2.21 1.77
N PRO A 491 -32.15 2.67 2.66
CA PRO A 491 -33.58 2.38 2.64
C PRO A 491 -34.36 3.03 1.48
N TRP A 492 -33.71 3.89 0.70
CA TRP A 492 -34.23 4.48 -0.54
C TRP A 492 -33.98 3.63 -1.79
N THR A 493 -33.17 2.58 -1.70
CA THR A 493 -32.84 1.75 -2.86
C THR A 493 -33.99 0.78 -3.14
N VAL A 494 -34.48 0.77 -4.37
CA VAL A 494 -35.61 -0.08 -4.77
C VAL A 494 -35.25 -1.02 -5.91
N GLU A 495 -35.93 -2.17 -5.96
CA GLU A 495 -35.84 -3.11 -7.08
C GLU A 495 -37.01 -2.90 -8.05
N LEU A 496 -36.69 -2.75 -9.34
CA LEU A 496 -37.66 -2.77 -10.43
C LEU A 496 -37.67 -4.15 -11.09
N MET A 497 -38.83 -4.81 -11.03
CA MET A 497 -39.07 -6.12 -11.61
C MET A 497 -39.79 -6.00 -12.94
N TYR A 498 -39.35 -6.76 -13.96
CA TYR A 498 -40.04 -6.92 -15.24
C TYR A 498 -40.22 -8.41 -15.54
N GLN A 499 -41.45 -8.84 -15.85
CA GLN A 499 -41.78 -10.25 -16.16
C GLN A 499 -41.20 -11.26 -15.14
N ARG A 500 -41.43 -11.00 -13.84
CA ARG A 500 -40.97 -11.85 -12.72
C ARG A 500 -39.45 -12.00 -12.61
N ARG A 501 -38.68 -11.06 -13.13
CA ARG A 501 -37.22 -11.04 -13.02
C ARG A 501 -36.73 -9.65 -12.62
N HIS A 502 -35.66 -9.61 -11.82
CA HIS A 502 -34.92 -8.38 -11.54
C HIS A 502 -34.48 -7.74 -12.85
N HIS A 503 -34.80 -6.46 -13.02
CA HIS A 503 -34.56 -5.73 -14.26
C HIS A 503 -33.66 -4.52 -14.04
N CYS A 504 -34.02 -3.63 -13.11
CA CYS A 504 -33.28 -2.40 -12.79
C CYS A 504 -33.38 -2.07 -11.29
N GLY A 505 -32.58 -1.11 -10.82
CA GLY A 505 -32.75 -0.45 -9.54
C GLY A 505 -33.50 0.90 -9.66
N GLY A 506 -33.66 1.58 -8.53
CA GLY A 506 -34.19 2.94 -8.46
C GLY A 506 -33.92 3.62 -7.11
N ALA A 507 -34.31 4.88 -7.01
CA ALA A 507 -34.19 5.72 -5.82
C ALA A 507 -35.57 6.25 -5.40
N LEU A 508 -36.01 5.88 -4.20
CA LEU A 508 -37.23 6.40 -3.60
C LEU A 508 -37.04 7.84 -3.15
N ILE A 509 -37.84 8.78 -3.65
CA ILE A 509 -37.68 10.22 -3.35
C ILE A 509 -38.79 10.80 -2.46
N ASN A 510 -39.93 10.12 -2.35
CA ASN A 510 -41.02 10.42 -1.40
C ASN A 510 -41.97 9.19 -1.30
N GLU A 511 -43.17 9.36 -0.74
CA GLU A 511 -44.16 8.31 -0.50
C GLU A 511 -44.71 7.67 -1.79
N GLU A 512 -44.57 8.32 -2.94
CA GLU A 512 -45.25 7.94 -4.20
C GLU A 512 -44.32 7.85 -5.41
N PHE A 513 -43.13 8.46 -5.35
CA PHE A 513 -42.29 8.69 -6.52
C PHE A 513 -40.92 8.06 -6.39
N ILE A 514 -40.47 7.46 -7.49
CA ILE A 514 -39.18 6.78 -7.63
C ILE A 514 -38.46 7.30 -8.87
N LEU A 515 -37.16 7.57 -8.74
CA LEU A 515 -36.27 7.86 -9.86
C LEU A 515 -35.60 6.58 -10.36
N THR A 516 -35.49 6.42 -11.67
CA THR A 516 -34.74 5.32 -12.31
C THR A 516 -34.26 5.73 -13.72
N ALA A 517 -33.61 4.83 -14.45
CA ALA A 517 -33.15 5.09 -15.82
C ALA A 517 -34.29 4.89 -16.84
N ALA A 518 -34.32 5.71 -17.89
CA ALA A 518 -35.32 5.62 -18.96
C ALA A 518 -35.15 4.34 -19.79
N HIS A 519 -33.91 3.89 -19.99
CA HIS A 519 -33.63 2.67 -20.75
C HIS A 519 -34.22 1.40 -20.12
N CYS A 520 -34.56 1.44 -18.82
CA CYS A 520 -35.28 0.34 -18.16
C CYS A 520 -36.65 0.08 -18.80
N PHE A 521 -37.26 1.07 -19.47
CA PHE A 521 -38.57 0.97 -20.12
C PHE A 521 -38.49 0.78 -21.65
N ALA A 522 -37.30 0.47 -22.18
CA ALA A 522 -37.12 0.27 -23.63
C ALA A 522 -37.93 -0.92 -24.18
N ARG A 523 -38.22 -1.94 -23.35
CA ARG A 523 -38.98 -3.14 -23.75
C ARG A 523 -40.49 -2.98 -23.68
N SER A 524 -40.99 -2.23 -22.70
CA SER A 524 -42.41 -1.96 -22.50
C SER A 524 -42.58 -0.63 -21.77
N LYS A 525 -43.51 0.19 -22.24
CA LYS A 525 -43.91 1.44 -21.57
C LYS A 525 -45.18 1.29 -20.73
N ARG A 526 -45.74 0.07 -20.67
CA ARG A 526 -46.98 -0.23 -19.95
C ARG A 526 -46.68 -0.44 -18.46
N PRO A 527 -47.22 0.38 -17.53
CA PRO A 527 -46.96 0.26 -16.10
C PRO A 527 -47.26 -1.14 -15.54
N GLU A 528 -48.28 -1.81 -16.05
CA GLU A 528 -48.74 -3.14 -15.59
C GLU A 528 -47.73 -4.26 -15.86
N SER A 529 -46.74 -4.00 -16.71
CA SER A 529 -45.66 -4.96 -17.00
C SER A 529 -44.58 -5.02 -15.90
N TYR A 530 -44.66 -4.11 -14.93
CA TYR A 530 -43.62 -3.89 -13.93
C TYR A 530 -44.21 -3.92 -12.51
N LYS A 531 -43.35 -4.25 -11.55
CA LYS A 531 -43.61 -4.14 -10.11
C LYS A 531 -42.38 -3.55 -9.44
N VAL A 532 -42.56 -2.88 -8.31
CA VAL A 532 -41.46 -2.36 -7.50
C VAL A 532 -41.43 -3.06 -6.15
N PHE A 533 -40.25 -3.49 -5.72
CA PHE A 533 -40.00 -3.98 -4.37
C PHE A 533 -39.28 -2.89 -3.56
N ILE A 534 -39.81 -2.58 -2.38
CA ILE A 534 -39.32 -1.51 -1.50
C ILE A 534 -39.01 -2.09 -0.12
N GLY A 535 -37.87 -1.71 0.46
CA GLY A 535 -37.43 -2.14 1.79
C GLY A 535 -36.77 -3.53 1.85
N GLY A 536 -36.62 -4.22 0.71
CA GLY A 536 -35.93 -5.51 0.63
C GLY A 536 -34.41 -5.38 0.67
N HIS A 537 -33.75 -6.34 1.33
CA HIS A 537 -32.27 -6.49 1.26
C HIS A 537 -31.88 -7.54 0.22
N GLU A 538 -32.61 -8.64 0.14
CA GLU A 538 -32.45 -9.65 -0.91
C GLU A 538 -33.38 -9.39 -2.09
N LEU A 539 -33.02 -9.86 -3.29
CA LEU A 539 -33.86 -9.79 -4.47
C LEU A 539 -35.24 -10.42 -4.19
N PHE A 540 -36.29 -9.76 -4.68
CA PHE A 540 -37.68 -10.17 -4.53
C PHE A 540 -38.18 -10.21 -3.07
N THR A 541 -37.49 -9.51 -2.16
CA THR A 541 -37.93 -9.30 -0.78
C THR A 541 -38.40 -7.86 -0.56
N GLY A 542 -39.14 -7.62 0.53
CA GLY A 542 -39.76 -6.33 0.83
C GLY A 542 -41.21 -6.24 0.36
N GLN A 543 -41.78 -5.04 0.43
CA GLN A 543 -43.17 -4.79 0.09
C GLN A 543 -43.32 -4.48 -1.40
N ILE A 544 -44.32 -5.10 -2.02
CA ILE A 544 -44.60 -4.97 -3.46
C ILE A 544 -45.55 -3.80 -3.69
N TYR A 545 -45.19 -2.96 -4.66
CA TYR A 545 -45.99 -1.83 -5.12
C TYR A 545 -46.25 -1.91 -6.63
N ASP A 546 -47.43 -1.46 -7.03
CA ASP A 546 -47.83 -1.36 -8.42
C ASP A 546 -47.41 -0.01 -8.99
N ILE A 547 -47.10 0.03 -10.28
CA ILE A 547 -46.77 1.29 -10.97
C ILE A 547 -48.05 1.84 -11.57
N LYS A 548 -48.43 3.04 -11.14
CA LYS A 548 -49.56 3.79 -11.68
C LYS A 548 -49.18 4.49 -12.99
N GLU A 549 -48.03 5.17 -13.00
CA GLU A 549 -47.58 5.97 -14.15
C GLU A 549 -46.06 5.89 -14.34
N ILE A 550 -45.62 5.94 -15.60
CA ILE A 550 -44.21 6.00 -15.99
C ILE A 550 -43.97 7.27 -16.82
N TYR A 551 -43.11 8.16 -16.33
CA TYR A 551 -42.73 9.40 -16.99
C TYR A 551 -41.29 9.31 -17.50
N ILE A 552 -41.11 9.17 -18.82
CA ILE A 552 -39.78 9.18 -19.45
C ILE A 552 -39.38 10.62 -19.76
N HIS A 553 -38.13 11.00 -19.48
CA HIS A 553 -37.64 12.34 -19.78
C HIS A 553 -37.76 12.66 -21.28
N PRO A 554 -38.32 13.81 -21.69
CA PRO A 554 -38.64 14.11 -23.09
C PRO A 554 -37.40 14.22 -23.99
N LEU A 555 -36.24 14.58 -23.42
CA LEU A 555 -34.96 14.65 -24.13
C LEU A 555 -34.14 13.35 -24.07
N HIS A 556 -34.71 12.24 -23.62
CA HIS A 556 -34.00 10.97 -23.58
C HIS A 556 -33.48 10.58 -24.98
N HIS A 557 -32.20 10.24 -25.06
CA HIS A 557 -31.54 9.77 -26.29
C HIS A 557 -31.41 10.80 -27.43
N THR A 558 -31.59 12.09 -27.17
CA THR A 558 -31.38 13.15 -28.18
C THR A 558 -29.92 13.31 -28.60
N VAL A 559 -28.97 13.00 -27.70
CA VAL A 559 -27.53 12.94 -27.95
C VAL A 559 -27.02 11.54 -27.59
N LYS A 560 -26.38 10.87 -28.56
CA LYS A 560 -25.81 9.53 -28.35
C LYS A 560 -24.62 9.58 -27.38
N PRO A 561 -24.40 8.52 -26.56
CA PRO A 561 -25.09 7.24 -26.60
C PRO A 561 -26.38 7.14 -25.76
N SER A 562 -26.57 7.94 -24.69
CA SER A 562 -27.77 7.85 -23.82
C SER A 562 -28.04 9.14 -23.03
N SER A 563 -28.13 10.30 -23.68
CA SER A 563 -28.38 11.57 -22.96
C SER A 563 -29.73 11.57 -22.24
N TYR A 564 -29.81 12.22 -21.07
CA TYR A 564 -31.05 12.38 -20.29
C TYR A 564 -31.75 11.05 -19.98
N ASP A 565 -30.97 10.03 -19.61
CA ASP A 565 -31.45 8.70 -19.28
C ASP A 565 -32.06 8.64 -17.87
N MET A 566 -33.27 9.19 -17.75
CA MET A 566 -34.03 9.29 -16.51
C MET A 566 -35.53 9.06 -16.77
N ALA A 567 -36.16 8.34 -15.85
CA ALA A 567 -37.59 8.20 -15.74
C ALA A 567 -38.05 8.38 -14.28
N ILE A 568 -39.30 8.80 -14.12
CA ILE A 568 -40.00 8.91 -12.83
C ILE A 568 -41.13 7.91 -12.83
N LEU A 569 -41.22 7.10 -11.78
CA LEU A 569 -42.32 6.17 -11.56
C LEU A 569 -43.20 6.74 -10.47
N ARG A 570 -44.51 6.64 -10.66
CA ARG A 570 -45.48 6.84 -9.60
C ARG A 570 -46.07 5.51 -9.18
N ILE A 571 -45.97 5.17 -7.91
CA ILE A 571 -46.45 3.91 -7.35
C ILE A 571 -47.85 4.04 -6.73
N PHE A 572 -48.52 2.91 -6.54
CA PHE A 572 -49.79 2.77 -5.82
C PHE A 572 -49.83 1.44 -5.05
N PRO A 573 -50.35 1.41 -3.82
CA PRO A 573 -50.73 2.56 -2.97
C PRO A 573 -49.52 3.42 -2.55
N GLU A 574 -49.76 4.59 -1.96
CA GLU A 574 -48.68 5.40 -1.36
C GLU A 574 -48.00 4.63 -0.21
N ILE A 575 -46.73 4.91 0.04
CA ILE A 575 -45.97 4.25 1.12
C ILE A 575 -46.33 4.88 2.46
N ASP A 576 -46.70 4.03 3.41
CA ASP A 576 -46.81 4.41 4.81
C ASP A 576 -45.48 4.15 5.54
N PHE A 577 -44.64 5.19 5.62
CA PHE A 577 -43.34 5.13 6.29
C PHE A 577 -43.44 4.89 7.81
N GLN A 578 -44.62 5.03 8.42
CA GLN A 578 -44.79 4.69 9.84
C GLN A 578 -44.79 3.16 10.04
N ASN A 579 -45.36 2.43 9.09
CA ASN A 579 -45.43 0.97 9.12
C ASN A 579 -44.22 0.32 8.42
N LEU A 580 -43.72 0.90 7.33
CA LEU A 580 -42.58 0.36 6.58
C LEU A 580 -41.25 0.99 7.04
N THR A 581 -40.77 0.59 8.22
CA THR A 581 -39.54 1.14 8.84
C THR A 581 -38.25 0.80 8.07
N THR A 582 -38.30 -0.16 7.14
CA THR A 582 -37.19 -0.57 6.29
C THR A 582 -36.98 0.33 5.07
N ALA A 583 -37.83 1.34 4.87
CA ALA A 583 -37.81 2.24 3.73
C ALA A 583 -37.82 3.71 4.17
N SER A 584 -37.10 4.57 3.46
CA SER A 584 -37.16 6.02 3.64
C SER A 584 -36.65 6.75 2.39
N PRO A 585 -37.13 7.97 2.11
CA PRO A 585 -36.79 8.67 0.88
C PRO A 585 -35.39 9.29 0.93
N ILE A 586 -34.73 9.39 -0.23
CA ILE A 586 -33.50 10.17 -0.41
C ILE A 586 -33.78 11.60 -0.84
N CYS A 587 -32.93 12.55 -0.41
CA CYS A 587 -33.05 13.94 -0.85
C CYS A 587 -32.64 14.12 -2.33
N LEU A 588 -33.35 15.02 -3.02
CA LEU A 588 -32.89 15.55 -4.29
C LEU A 588 -31.65 16.44 -4.10
N PRO A 589 -30.75 16.50 -5.09
CA PRO A 589 -29.50 17.22 -4.96
C PRO A 589 -29.73 18.73 -4.94
N SER A 590 -29.03 19.42 -4.05
CA SER A 590 -29.08 20.88 -3.93
C SER A 590 -27.85 21.57 -4.52
N MET A 591 -26.74 20.85 -4.60
CA MET A 591 -25.47 21.34 -5.14
C MET A 591 -24.69 20.23 -5.84
N ILE A 592 -23.76 20.63 -6.71
CA ILE A 592 -22.81 19.70 -7.34
C ILE A 592 -21.72 19.35 -6.31
N PRO A 593 -21.46 18.07 -6.02
CA PRO A 593 -20.40 17.70 -5.10
C PRO A 593 -19.01 17.98 -5.70
N PRO A 594 -18.00 18.26 -4.87
CA PRO A 594 -16.64 18.46 -5.34
C PRO A 594 -16.09 17.23 -6.08
N MET A 595 -15.24 17.47 -7.09
CA MET A 595 -14.58 16.38 -7.82
C MET A 595 -13.72 15.55 -6.88
N ASN A 596 -13.54 14.26 -7.18
CA ASN A 596 -12.91 13.25 -6.33
C ASN A 596 -13.62 12.97 -4.99
N LYS A 597 -14.79 13.57 -4.72
CA LYS A 597 -15.61 13.16 -3.58
C LYS A 597 -16.04 11.72 -3.75
N MET A 598 -15.88 10.93 -2.69
CA MET A 598 -16.38 9.56 -2.63
C MET A 598 -17.90 9.58 -2.49
N CYS A 599 -18.56 8.87 -3.38
CA CYS A 599 -20.01 8.67 -3.39
C CYS A 599 -20.29 7.18 -3.36
N VAL A 600 -21.52 6.82 -3.01
CA VAL A 600 -21.95 5.43 -2.87
C VAL A 600 -22.90 5.10 -4.03
N VAL A 601 -22.72 3.92 -4.60
CA VAL A 601 -23.66 3.33 -5.57
C VAL A 601 -24.13 2.00 -5.01
N THR A 602 -25.42 1.73 -5.15
CA THR A 602 -26.05 0.53 -4.59
C THR A 602 -26.86 -0.22 -5.62
N GLY A 603 -26.94 -1.55 -5.50
CA GLY A 603 -27.73 -2.39 -6.39
C GLY A 603 -27.50 -3.89 -6.23
N TRP A 604 -28.18 -4.66 -7.08
CA TRP A 604 -28.15 -6.14 -7.14
C TRP A 604 -27.57 -6.65 -8.47
N GLY A 605 -26.76 -5.83 -9.13
CA GLY A 605 -26.13 -6.14 -10.40
C GLY A 605 -25.11 -7.27 -10.34
N ARG A 606 -24.46 -7.52 -11.48
CA ARG A 606 -23.46 -8.58 -11.59
C ARG A 606 -22.20 -8.27 -10.80
N LEU A 607 -21.67 -9.29 -10.14
CA LEU A 607 -20.42 -9.24 -9.36
C LEU A 607 -19.15 -9.32 -10.24
N ALA A 608 -19.30 -9.42 -11.55
CA ALA A 608 -18.27 -9.35 -12.57
C ALA A 608 -18.95 -9.10 -13.93
N GLU A 609 -18.22 -8.58 -14.93
CA GLU A 609 -18.76 -8.30 -16.28
C GLU A 609 -19.56 -9.50 -16.85
N ASN A 610 -19.02 -10.71 -16.68
CA ASN A 610 -19.66 -11.99 -17.06
C ASN A 610 -20.06 -12.85 -15.85
N GLY A 611 -20.24 -12.23 -14.68
CA GLY A 611 -20.54 -12.91 -13.41
C GLY A 611 -22.03 -13.12 -13.16
N SER A 612 -22.32 -13.84 -12.06
CA SER A 612 -23.66 -13.93 -11.49
C SER A 612 -24.08 -12.59 -10.88
N ARG A 613 -25.38 -12.36 -10.81
CA ARG A 613 -25.97 -11.27 -10.02
C ARG A 613 -25.81 -11.53 -8.52
N SER A 614 -25.84 -10.47 -7.73
CA SER A 614 -25.94 -10.58 -6.27
C SER A 614 -27.36 -10.89 -5.85
N ASN A 615 -27.55 -11.76 -4.85
CA ASN A 615 -28.86 -11.94 -4.22
C ASN A 615 -29.13 -10.84 -3.21
N SER A 616 -28.13 -10.47 -2.40
CA SER A 616 -28.20 -9.39 -1.41
C SER A 616 -27.82 -8.03 -2.02
N LEU A 617 -28.30 -6.94 -1.42
CA LEU A 617 -27.94 -5.58 -1.78
C LEU A 617 -26.45 -5.34 -1.52
N ARG A 618 -25.81 -4.65 -2.47
CA ARG A 618 -24.38 -4.35 -2.45
C ARG A 618 -24.14 -2.86 -2.56
N GLU A 619 -23.01 -2.41 -2.04
CA GLU A 619 -22.53 -1.03 -2.15
C GLU A 619 -21.11 -0.96 -2.72
N ILE A 620 -20.87 0.05 -3.55
CA ILE A 620 -19.53 0.46 -3.97
C ILE A 620 -19.30 1.92 -3.65
N HIS A 621 -18.06 2.22 -3.27
CA HIS A 621 -17.60 3.58 -3.04
C HIS A 621 -16.77 4.02 -4.24
N VAL A 622 -17.24 5.03 -4.96
CA VAL A 622 -16.61 5.53 -6.19
C VAL A 622 -16.40 7.04 -6.13
N PRO A 623 -15.22 7.54 -6.55
CA PRO A 623 -14.98 8.98 -6.61
C PRO A 623 -15.62 9.59 -7.85
N LEU A 624 -16.13 10.82 -7.74
CA LEU A 624 -16.53 11.60 -8.91
C LEU A 624 -15.31 11.96 -9.78
N ILE A 625 -15.45 11.78 -11.09
CA ILE A 625 -14.38 12.05 -12.07
C ILE A 625 -14.67 13.37 -12.78
N SER A 626 -13.60 14.17 -12.97
CA SER A 626 -13.66 15.40 -13.76
C SER A 626 -14.22 15.13 -15.17
N PRO A 627 -15.16 15.96 -15.67
CA PRO A 627 -15.67 15.84 -17.03
C PRO A 627 -14.56 15.88 -18.10
N VAL A 628 -13.49 16.65 -17.86
CA VAL A 628 -12.35 16.75 -18.78
C VAL A 628 -11.62 15.41 -18.90
N VAL A 629 -11.40 14.75 -17.76
CA VAL A 629 -10.73 13.43 -17.72
C VAL A 629 -11.64 12.38 -18.32
N CYS A 630 -12.90 12.33 -17.89
CA CYS A 630 -13.81 11.29 -18.36
C CYS A 630 -14.07 11.35 -19.88
N ASN A 631 -14.01 12.55 -20.46
CA ASN A 631 -14.27 12.74 -21.89
C ASN A 631 -12.99 12.81 -22.74
N ASP A 632 -11.81 12.53 -22.18
CA ASP A 632 -10.55 12.54 -22.90
C ASP A 632 -10.42 11.34 -23.87
N VAL A 633 -9.37 11.37 -24.71
CA VAL A 633 -9.09 10.35 -25.73
C VAL A 633 -8.84 8.95 -25.13
N ASN A 634 -8.37 8.87 -23.89
CA ASN A 634 -8.05 7.61 -23.21
C ASN A 634 -9.26 7.02 -22.47
N HIS A 635 -10.37 7.77 -22.38
CA HIS A 635 -11.62 7.35 -21.76
C HIS A 635 -12.73 7.29 -22.81
N TYR A 636 -13.71 8.18 -22.75
CA TYR A 636 -14.88 8.13 -23.62
C TYR A 636 -14.78 8.96 -24.91
N ASN A 637 -13.65 9.64 -25.13
CA ASN A 637 -13.32 10.31 -26.39
C ASN A 637 -14.47 11.15 -26.97
N GLY A 638 -14.94 12.13 -26.21
CA GLY A 638 -16.02 13.03 -26.63
C GLY A 638 -17.45 12.51 -26.45
N ARG A 639 -17.67 11.26 -26.04
CA ARG A 639 -19.01 10.64 -25.94
C ARG A 639 -19.83 11.06 -24.70
N ILE A 640 -19.24 11.77 -23.73
CA ILE A 640 -19.93 12.20 -22.52
C ILE A 640 -20.64 13.53 -22.75
N HIS A 641 -21.97 13.53 -22.68
CA HIS A 641 -22.77 14.74 -22.78
C HIS A 641 -22.80 15.50 -21.44
N HIS A 642 -22.02 16.58 -21.34
CA HIS A 642 -21.74 17.30 -20.10
C HIS A 642 -22.98 17.76 -19.30
N PHE A 643 -24.09 18.09 -19.98
CA PHE A 643 -25.29 18.58 -19.31
C PHE A 643 -26.16 17.49 -18.71
N SER A 644 -26.05 16.24 -19.16
CA SER A 644 -26.91 15.15 -18.68
C SER A 644 -26.17 13.94 -18.15
N MET A 645 -24.85 13.90 -18.30
CA MET A 645 -24.00 12.79 -17.87
C MET A 645 -22.82 13.28 -17.02
N PHE A 646 -22.38 12.43 -16.10
CA PHE A 646 -21.08 12.54 -15.46
C PHE A 646 -20.53 11.14 -15.18
N CYS A 647 -19.27 11.06 -14.76
CA CYS A 647 -18.61 9.79 -14.49
C CYS A 647 -18.19 9.68 -13.05
N ALA A 648 -18.24 8.46 -12.52
CA ALA A 648 -17.71 8.13 -11.21
C ALA A 648 -17.03 6.76 -11.27
N GLY A 649 -15.91 6.63 -10.58
CA GLY A 649 -15.12 5.41 -10.59
C GLY A 649 -13.62 5.68 -10.56
N PHE A 650 -12.84 4.61 -10.67
CA PHE A 650 -11.39 4.71 -10.70
C PHE A 650 -10.89 4.55 -12.14
N SER A 651 -10.15 5.54 -12.66
CA SER A 651 -9.62 5.52 -14.03
C SER A 651 -8.75 4.30 -14.34
N ASP A 652 -8.14 3.67 -13.34
CA ASP A 652 -7.32 2.46 -13.51
C ASP A 652 -8.14 1.15 -13.49
N GLY A 653 -9.46 1.23 -13.34
CA GLY A 653 -10.35 0.07 -13.25
C GLY A 653 -10.15 -0.67 -11.93
N ARG A 654 -11.19 -0.74 -11.08
CA ARG A 654 -11.10 -1.41 -9.76
C ARG A 654 -12.46 -1.91 -9.28
N MET A 655 -13.39 -0.97 -9.26
CA MET A 655 -14.77 -1.12 -8.82
C MET A 655 -15.64 -0.29 -9.75
N ASP A 656 -16.82 -0.81 -10.05
CA ASP A 656 -17.79 -0.18 -10.94
C ASP A 656 -19.16 -0.79 -10.71
N ALA A 657 -20.20 -0.04 -11.06
CA ALA A 657 -21.53 -0.59 -11.21
C ALA A 657 -21.55 -1.49 -12.47
N CYS A 658 -22.37 -2.53 -12.47
CA CYS A 658 -22.43 -3.46 -13.59
C CYS A 658 -23.87 -3.76 -14.01
N GLN A 659 -24.02 -4.67 -14.98
CA GLN A 659 -25.31 -5.06 -15.53
C GLN A 659 -26.27 -5.51 -14.42
N GLY A 660 -27.46 -4.89 -14.36
CA GLY A 660 -28.45 -5.10 -13.30
C GLY A 660 -28.43 -4.05 -12.19
N ASP A 661 -27.44 -3.16 -12.15
CA ASP A 661 -27.47 -1.94 -11.31
C ASP A 661 -28.11 -0.74 -12.03
N SER A 662 -28.43 -0.89 -13.33
CA SER A 662 -29.08 0.14 -14.15
C SER A 662 -30.26 0.79 -13.44
N GLY A 663 -30.31 2.13 -13.46
CA GLY A 663 -31.33 2.92 -12.76
C GLY A 663 -31.12 3.05 -11.25
N GLY A 664 -30.22 2.27 -10.65
CA GLY A 664 -29.86 2.38 -9.24
C GLY A 664 -29.21 3.72 -8.89
N PRO A 665 -29.28 4.15 -7.62
CA PRO A 665 -28.84 5.47 -7.22
C PRO A 665 -27.33 5.54 -6.99
N LEU A 666 -26.72 6.61 -7.49
CA LEU A 666 -25.46 7.15 -7.00
C LEU A 666 -25.78 8.34 -6.09
N PHE A 667 -25.39 8.26 -4.84
CA PHE A 667 -25.66 9.30 -3.85
C PHE A 667 -24.40 9.72 -3.10
N CYS A 668 -24.35 11.00 -2.74
CA CYS A 668 -23.23 11.60 -2.04
C CYS A 668 -23.75 12.35 -0.82
N GLN A 669 -22.96 12.35 0.26
CA GLN A 669 -23.37 13.07 1.47
C GLN A 669 -23.11 14.57 1.32
N ASN A 670 -24.15 15.37 1.56
CA ASN A 670 -24.02 16.81 1.71
C ASN A 670 -23.47 17.11 3.12
N GLU A 671 -22.21 17.52 3.20
CA GLU A 671 -21.53 17.76 4.48
C GLU A 671 -22.08 18.98 5.23
N ILE A 672 -22.66 19.94 4.52
CA ILE A 672 -23.26 21.15 5.13
C ILE A 672 -24.60 20.80 5.78
N ARG A 673 -25.42 20.00 5.10
CA ARG A 673 -26.77 19.64 5.55
C ARG A 673 -26.84 18.34 6.36
N GLY A 674 -25.79 17.53 6.32
CA GLY A 674 -25.76 16.21 6.97
C GLY A 674 -26.61 15.12 6.27
N VAL A 675 -27.22 15.40 5.12
CA VAL A 675 -28.14 14.50 4.41
C VAL A 675 -27.49 13.81 3.21
N TRP A 676 -28.08 12.69 2.77
CA TRP A 676 -27.70 12.02 1.53
C TRP A 676 -28.53 12.55 0.36
N GLU A 677 -27.86 12.89 -0.73
CA GLU A 677 -28.48 13.42 -1.94
C GLU A 677 -28.24 12.48 -3.13
N VAL A 678 -29.28 12.18 -3.91
CA VAL A 678 -29.15 11.40 -5.16
C VAL A 678 -28.52 12.26 -6.25
N GLN A 679 -27.24 12.03 -6.53
CA GLN A 679 -26.46 12.84 -7.47
C GLN A 679 -26.49 12.26 -8.89
N GLY A 680 -26.65 10.94 -8.99
CA GLY A 680 -26.80 10.27 -10.27
C GLY A 680 -27.63 9.00 -10.26
N LEU A 681 -27.92 8.51 -11.46
CA LEU A 681 -28.54 7.21 -11.71
C LEU A 681 -27.64 6.40 -12.64
N VAL A 682 -27.41 5.12 -12.35
CA VAL A 682 -26.59 4.23 -13.19
C VAL A 682 -27.19 4.16 -14.59
N SER A 683 -26.43 4.55 -15.62
CA SER A 683 -26.93 4.65 -17.00
C SER A 683 -26.21 3.69 -17.95
N TRP A 684 -24.90 3.86 -18.18
CA TRP A 684 -24.15 3.01 -19.10
C TRP A 684 -22.64 3.01 -18.81
N GLY A 685 -21.89 2.17 -19.51
CA GLY A 685 -20.43 2.08 -19.43
C GLY A 685 -19.86 1.15 -20.51
N ILE A 686 -18.54 1.17 -20.71
CA ILE A 686 -17.85 0.20 -21.59
C ILE A 686 -17.23 -0.90 -20.72
N GLY A 687 -17.87 -2.07 -20.70
CA GLY A 687 -17.54 -3.16 -19.78
C GLY A 687 -17.96 -2.83 -18.34
N CYS A 688 -17.43 -3.58 -17.37
CA CYS A 688 -17.59 -3.27 -15.94
C CYS A 688 -16.22 -3.22 -15.26
N ALA A 689 -15.89 -2.09 -14.63
CA ALA A 689 -14.60 -1.85 -13.97
C ALA A 689 -13.38 -2.00 -14.90
N LYS A 690 -13.55 -1.68 -16.18
CA LYS A 690 -12.48 -1.66 -17.17
C LYS A 690 -11.64 -0.39 -17.01
N ALA A 691 -10.31 -0.53 -17.02
CA ALA A 691 -9.40 0.61 -16.97
C ALA A 691 -9.68 1.57 -18.14
N GLY A 692 -9.69 2.87 -17.86
CA GLY A 692 -10.05 3.94 -18.79
C GLY A 692 -11.56 4.15 -18.95
N PHE A 693 -12.43 3.24 -18.51
CA PHE A 693 -13.87 3.32 -18.75
C PHE A 693 -14.66 3.28 -17.43
N PRO A 694 -14.68 4.38 -16.66
CA PRO A 694 -15.48 4.47 -15.44
C PRO A 694 -16.97 4.46 -15.74
N GLY A 695 -17.81 4.10 -14.77
CA GLY A 695 -19.27 4.14 -14.93
C GLY A 695 -19.79 5.54 -15.27
N VAL A 696 -20.80 5.58 -16.15
CA VAL A 696 -21.49 6.81 -16.58
C VAL A 696 -22.87 6.87 -15.95
N TYR A 697 -23.15 8.01 -15.33
CA TYR A 697 -24.35 8.26 -14.54
C TYR A 697 -25.12 9.44 -15.10
N THR A 698 -26.44 9.38 -15.04
CA THR A 698 -27.32 10.52 -15.36
C THR A 698 -27.15 11.61 -14.31
N LYS A 699 -26.94 12.85 -14.72
CA LYS A 699 -26.70 14.01 -13.83
C LYS A 699 -28.00 14.57 -13.26
N VAL A 700 -28.39 14.14 -12.06
CA VAL A 700 -29.73 14.44 -11.48
C VAL A 700 -29.94 15.91 -11.20
N ILE A 701 -28.92 16.63 -10.71
CA ILE A 701 -29.02 18.07 -10.36
C ILE A 701 -29.54 18.93 -11.51
N ASN A 702 -29.18 18.62 -12.75
CA ASN A 702 -29.63 19.36 -13.92
C ASN A 702 -31.08 19.03 -14.33
N LEU A 703 -31.68 17.99 -13.75
CA LEU A 703 -33.02 17.49 -14.06
C LEU A 703 -34.02 17.73 -12.93
N VAL A 704 -33.57 18.28 -11.78
CA VAL A 704 -34.44 18.63 -10.64
C VAL A 704 -35.67 19.46 -11.06
N PRO A 705 -35.57 20.49 -11.92
CA PRO A 705 -36.76 21.23 -12.37
C PRO A 705 -37.81 20.34 -13.05
N TRP A 706 -37.37 19.42 -13.93
CA TRP A 706 -38.26 18.48 -14.59
C TRP A 706 -38.89 17.49 -13.61
N ILE A 707 -38.12 17.01 -12.63
CA ILE A 707 -38.61 16.12 -11.57
C ILE A 707 -39.75 16.80 -10.80
N THR A 708 -39.51 18.01 -10.29
CA THR A 708 -40.49 18.77 -9.51
C THR A 708 -41.76 19.07 -10.32
N SER A 709 -41.63 19.53 -11.56
CA SER A 709 -42.79 19.81 -12.42
C SER A 709 -43.60 18.57 -12.72
N THR A 710 -42.95 17.43 -12.98
CA THR A 710 -43.64 16.17 -13.31
C THR A 710 -44.43 15.63 -12.12
N MET A 711 -43.83 15.64 -10.91
CA MET A 711 -44.55 15.24 -9.69
C MET A 711 -45.76 16.12 -9.43
N HIS A 712 -45.62 17.44 -9.62
CA HIS A 712 -46.73 18.38 -9.44
C HIS A 712 -47.87 18.15 -10.43
N ILE A 713 -47.56 17.97 -11.71
CA ILE A 713 -48.56 17.71 -12.77
C ILE A 713 -49.28 16.38 -12.53
N SER A 714 -48.55 15.33 -12.14
CA SER A 714 -49.15 14.02 -11.83
C SER A 714 -50.16 14.12 -10.67
N LYS A 715 -49.83 14.84 -9.59
CA LYS A 715 -50.76 15.06 -8.47
C LYS A 715 -51.98 15.89 -8.85
N LEU A 716 -51.84 16.85 -9.77
CA LEU A 716 -52.98 17.64 -10.26
C LEU A 716 -53.97 16.80 -11.06
N LYS A 717 -53.49 15.87 -11.90
CA LYS A 717 -54.36 15.00 -12.70
C LYS A 717 -55.32 14.19 -11.83
N ASP A 718 -54.83 13.68 -10.69
CA ASP A 718 -55.64 12.92 -9.73
C ASP A 718 -56.66 13.77 -8.96
N ARG A 719 -56.49 15.10 -8.90
CA ARG A 719 -57.47 16.01 -8.28
C ARG A 719 -58.54 16.47 -9.26
N SER A 720 -58.29 16.32 -10.56
CA SER A 720 -59.15 16.80 -11.65
C SER A 720 -60.00 15.71 -12.32
N GLY A 721 -59.72 14.45 -12.03
CA GLY A 721 -60.53 13.28 -12.42
C GLY A 721 -61.09 12.61 -11.18
#